data_AF-K9E0T4-F1
#
_entry.id   AF-K9E0T4-F1
#
_cell.length_a   1.000
_cell.length_b   1.000
_cell.length_c   1.000
_cell.angle_alpha   90.00
_cell.angle_beta   90.00
_cell.angle_gamma   90.00
#
_symmetry.space_group_name_H-M   'P 1'
#
loop_
_entity.id
_entity.type
_entity.pdbx_description
1 polymer ?
#
loop_
_entity_poly.entity_id
_entity_poly.type
_entity_poly.pdbx_seq_one_letter_code
_entity_poly.pdbx_strand_id
1 'polypeptide(L)'
;MKVKTGYTYLLLVFPLFVLTSYTSNKEYTPLPEKEQMAPLKKEEVLNYATLVNSYFMRKYPDVSAPSNVGGKQRDSKIWTRGVYYAGLMAMYTQNPNPTWLKYATDWAEFHHWMAGVNKTIRHADFQCCGQAYLDLYMLDKSKPERKAHIKKLIDSMLATDKIDDWDWVDALFMAMPIFAQLGSIEKDNRYFERMYEMYMYTRNKQGGEDRCGGTPLFNEQDGLWYRDHHYDPPYMDLIETDKPCYWSRGNGWAYAALARVLQYAPKDVTHRNQYIYDFKRMSESLLQCQRTDGFWSVSLAAPTNTGDSLSPGPETSGTALFVAGMAYGINEGILDRKTYLPTVIRGWNALSKIAVRKEDGLLGYVQGAGSKPEDGQPMLANHIPEFEDFGVGCFLLAAAEVYRLAEDVRGLYVGTNYHPHDVVPEQWERDIRLMKEAGFTTVRLGHLAWDSYEPSDGRFEFEWFDQVMELMYKAGIKVILDIAVRPAPIWLHKKYPSISITASDGDLLYPNRRYMEDVGDPMYQQYALRFTDAMSKRYANHPALLAFGIDNEPGDGRISYSKTVRQRFKTWLKNKYVTTDNLNKAWAGQRWSRRISDFDEVGLPQSGSIPGQPERMLDFRRFLSDEINSFYFRMVDVINRNAPSALTNTNAWYYCDRKYYDYVPMAYSGKMTREGAGFYPGGSLLSNPALYDALFGIARIQFESDNPFWCNEFATMTSVPKAMRKYAYATLMYGNQMVCGWTWQSMHGGEEQYFMGMMDWDGQLNRKYYEYKQIAEEFKKIETFFPYKINAEIGLAYSFPSQMVGSSYPVKHDTQLQHCFELFLQKNMDVRILDINRSQLDYKLLILPGIAVMDKASADKVEAFVKSGGTVIMTSHSALLEETGQVFATTLPGHLNEVFGIRVGGFEETKNMNEISRLSYKEKELLLDYQGQNVETESARYDILEVRGAKVLGKIVSLDKDYPVITSHSYGKGQAIYVGLPADNTVLNPIVDELIEKLSIKKGPDVPEGIMARKIDDNHLLMLNLTNETKEVKIEGKTYSILHNKNYNGSFNLAPQEPEFIELKN
;
A
#
# COMPACT_ATOMS: atom_id res chain seq x y z
N MET A 1 50.50 -22.92 -75.27
CA MET A 1 49.94 -24.20 -74.76
C MET A 1 48.55 -23.88 -74.20
N LYS A 2 47.54 -24.66 -74.61
CA LYS A 2 46.08 -24.55 -74.37
C LYS A 2 45.71 -24.23 -72.90
N VAL A 3 44.56 -23.69 -72.45
CA VAL A 3 43.36 -22.95 -72.90
C VAL A 3 42.39 -22.92 -71.68
N LYS A 4 41.57 -21.86 -71.55
CA LYS A 4 40.22 -21.75 -70.94
C LYS A 4 39.99 -21.40 -69.45
N THR A 5 39.02 -20.50 -69.35
CA THR A 5 38.21 -19.91 -68.29
C THR A 5 37.30 -20.88 -67.54
N GLY A 6 36.89 -20.49 -66.31
CA GLY A 6 35.63 -20.95 -65.70
C GLY A 6 35.68 -21.04 -64.17
N TYR A 7 35.18 -20.01 -63.47
CA TYR A 7 34.78 -20.10 -62.06
C TYR A 7 33.54 -21.00 -61.94
N THR A 8 33.52 -21.93 -60.98
CA THR A 8 32.29 -22.63 -60.56
C THR A 8 32.33 -22.85 -59.04
N TYR A 9 31.34 -22.30 -58.35
CA TYR A 9 30.99 -22.60 -56.96
C TYR A 9 30.46 -24.03 -56.89
N LEU A 10 31.07 -24.89 -56.05
CA LEU A 10 30.56 -26.24 -55.79
C LEU A 10 29.76 -26.25 -54.48
N LEU A 11 28.47 -26.53 -54.60
CA LEU A 11 27.55 -26.88 -53.53
C LEU A 11 28.07 -28.09 -52.73
N LEU A 12 28.26 -27.91 -51.42
CA LEU A 12 28.47 -29.00 -50.48
C LEU A 12 27.14 -29.42 -49.86
N VAL A 13 26.94 -30.73 -49.91
CA VAL A 13 25.75 -31.51 -49.61
C VAL A 13 25.35 -31.37 -48.13
N PHE A 14 24.12 -30.90 -47.88
CA PHE A 14 23.44 -31.03 -46.59
C PHE A 14 23.15 -32.52 -46.31
N PRO A 15 23.54 -33.08 -45.16
CA PRO A 15 23.01 -34.37 -44.74
C PRO A 15 21.56 -34.19 -44.28
N LEU A 16 20.68 -35.10 -44.71
CA LEU A 16 19.29 -35.21 -44.31
C LEU A 16 19.14 -34.98 -42.80
N PHE A 17 18.50 -33.86 -42.42
CA PHE A 17 17.91 -33.75 -41.10
C PHE A 17 16.74 -34.71 -41.04
N VAL A 18 16.90 -35.74 -40.21
CA VAL A 18 15.79 -36.55 -39.70
C VAL A 18 14.81 -35.56 -39.06
N LEU A 19 13.61 -35.46 -39.63
CA LEU A 19 12.44 -34.87 -38.97
C LEU A 19 12.10 -35.75 -37.78
N THR A 20 12.76 -35.52 -36.64
CA THR A 20 12.26 -35.97 -35.34
C THR A 20 11.14 -35.03 -34.95
N SER A 21 9.90 -35.51 -35.06
CA SER A 21 8.72 -34.96 -34.41
C SER A 21 9.03 -34.72 -32.93
N TYR A 22 9.09 -33.46 -32.50
CA TYR A 22 9.06 -33.10 -31.09
C TYR A 22 7.62 -33.30 -30.57
N THR A 23 7.27 -34.55 -30.28
CA THR A 23 6.12 -34.92 -29.45
C THR A 23 6.66 -35.65 -28.22
N SER A 24 7.27 -34.92 -27.30
CA SER A 24 7.44 -35.44 -25.93
C SER A 24 6.19 -35.07 -25.13
N ASN A 25 5.20 -35.95 -25.14
CA ASN A 25 4.19 -35.98 -24.09
C ASN A 25 4.94 -36.21 -22.77
N LYS A 26 5.10 -35.18 -21.94
CA LYS A 26 5.45 -35.41 -20.53
C LYS A 26 4.25 -36.12 -19.90
N GLU A 27 4.47 -37.31 -19.35
CA GLU A 27 3.49 -37.98 -18.50
C GLU A 27 3.14 -37.07 -17.32
N TYR A 28 1.88 -37.11 -16.88
CA TYR A 28 1.43 -36.36 -15.70
C TYR A 28 2.14 -36.88 -14.44
N THR A 29 2.84 -36.00 -13.71
CA THR A 29 3.49 -36.33 -12.43
C THR A 29 2.92 -35.44 -11.32
N PRO A 30 2.26 -36.01 -10.30
CA PRO A 30 1.85 -35.27 -9.10
C PRO A 30 3.04 -34.63 -8.37
N LEU A 31 2.80 -33.52 -7.67
CA LEU A 31 3.79 -32.94 -6.77
C LEU A 31 4.10 -33.89 -5.59
N PRO A 32 5.34 -33.90 -5.07
CA PRO A 32 5.63 -34.52 -3.78
C PRO A 32 4.74 -33.94 -2.67
N GLU A 33 4.36 -34.76 -1.69
CA GLU A 33 3.45 -34.37 -0.58
C GLU A 33 3.85 -33.07 0.12
N LYS A 34 5.16 -32.87 0.34
CA LYS A 34 5.71 -31.64 0.93
C LYS A 34 5.44 -30.39 0.08
N GLU A 35 5.50 -30.50 -1.25
CA GLU A 35 5.26 -29.39 -2.17
C GLU A 35 3.77 -29.10 -2.35
N GLN A 36 2.92 -30.12 -2.25
CA GLN A 36 1.47 -29.94 -2.24
C GLN A 36 1.00 -29.08 -1.06
N MET A 37 1.66 -29.20 0.08
CA MET A 37 1.38 -28.44 1.31
C MET A 37 2.29 -27.23 1.52
N ALA A 38 3.00 -26.78 0.47
CA ALA A 38 3.83 -25.57 0.57
C ALA A 38 2.97 -24.33 0.91
N PRO A 39 3.41 -23.47 1.85
CA PRO A 39 2.63 -22.31 2.28
C PRO A 39 2.41 -21.32 1.15
N LEU A 40 1.23 -20.68 1.17
CA LEU A 40 0.82 -19.69 0.17
C LEU A 40 1.53 -18.36 0.43
N LYS A 41 2.22 -17.83 -0.60
CA LYS A 41 2.92 -16.54 -0.54
C LYS A 41 2.33 -15.58 -1.56
N LYS A 42 1.99 -14.36 -1.15
CA LYS A 42 1.40 -13.35 -2.05
C LYS A 42 2.22 -13.09 -3.31
N GLU A 43 3.54 -12.96 -3.16
CA GLU A 43 4.46 -12.75 -4.29
C GLU A 43 4.38 -13.91 -5.30
N GLU A 44 4.38 -15.16 -4.82
CA GLU A 44 4.28 -16.34 -5.68
C GLU A 44 2.93 -16.37 -6.41
N VAL A 45 1.84 -16.09 -5.69
CA VAL A 45 0.49 -16.03 -6.28
C VAL A 45 0.41 -14.98 -7.38
N LEU A 46 0.93 -13.77 -7.11
CA LEU A 46 0.96 -12.67 -8.08
C LEU A 46 1.83 -12.99 -9.29
N ASN A 47 2.96 -13.66 -9.11
CA ASN A 47 3.83 -14.07 -10.20
C ASN A 47 3.13 -15.05 -11.14
N TYR A 48 2.43 -16.07 -10.62
CA TYR A 48 1.67 -16.99 -11.45
C TYR A 48 0.47 -16.31 -12.13
N ALA A 49 -0.28 -15.46 -11.42
CA ALA A 49 -1.38 -14.69 -11.99
C ALA A 49 -0.90 -13.80 -13.16
N THR A 50 0.23 -13.11 -12.96
CA THR A 50 0.85 -12.25 -13.97
C THR A 50 1.34 -13.06 -15.15
N LEU A 51 1.98 -14.22 -14.91
CA LEU A 51 2.51 -15.09 -15.96
C LEU A 51 1.38 -15.62 -16.86
N VAL A 52 0.32 -16.17 -16.27
CA VAL A 52 -0.85 -16.70 -17.00
C VAL A 52 -1.59 -15.58 -17.74
N ASN A 53 -1.81 -14.43 -17.10
CA ASN A 53 -2.47 -13.31 -17.77
C ASN A 53 -1.62 -12.74 -18.92
N SER A 54 -0.30 -12.66 -18.74
CA SER A 54 0.62 -12.18 -19.78
C SER A 54 0.66 -13.11 -20.98
N TYR A 55 0.56 -14.43 -20.78
CA TYR A 55 0.38 -15.38 -21.87
C TYR A 55 -0.85 -15.03 -22.71
N PHE A 56 -1.99 -14.85 -22.04
CA PHE A 56 -3.25 -14.56 -22.69
C PHE A 56 -3.23 -13.22 -23.45
N MET A 57 -2.77 -12.15 -22.81
CA MET A 57 -2.69 -10.81 -23.43
C MET A 57 -1.70 -10.76 -24.61
N ARG A 58 -0.61 -11.54 -24.59
CA ARG A 58 0.31 -11.65 -25.75
C ARG A 58 -0.34 -12.37 -26.93
N LYS A 59 -1.19 -13.36 -26.65
CA LYS A 59 -1.90 -14.13 -27.68
C LYS A 59 -3.10 -13.37 -28.25
N TYR A 60 -3.77 -12.57 -27.42
CA TYR A 60 -4.90 -11.71 -27.81
C TYR A 60 -4.60 -10.23 -27.53
N PRO A 61 -3.59 -9.62 -28.16
CA PRO A 61 -3.27 -8.21 -27.91
C PRO A 61 -4.37 -7.26 -28.40
N ASP A 62 -5.11 -7.69 -29.43
CA ASP A 62 -6.31 -7.01 -29.91
C ASP A 62 -7.53 -7.45 -29.09
N VAL A 63 -8.04 -6.52 -28.27
CA VAL A 63 -9.24 -6.73 -27.44
C VAL A 63 -10.51 -6.97 -28.27
N SER A 64 -10.52 -6.59 -29.55
CA SER A 64 -11.65 -6.80 -30.47
C SER A 64 -11.64 -8.19 -31.11
N ALA A 65 -10.57 -8.97 -30.91
CA ALA A 65 -10.44 -10.29 -31.51
C ALA A 65 -11.64 -11.19 -31.14
N PRO A 66 -12.29 -11.83 -32.13
CA PRO A 66 -13.48 -12.64 -31.90
C PRO A 66 -13.19 -13.86 -31.04
N SER A 67 -14.18 -14.34 -30.29
CA SER A 67 -14.11 -15.62 -29.58
C SER A 67 -14.63 -16.73 -30.47
N ASN A 68 -13.87 -17.82 -30.63
CA ASN A 68 -14.31 -19.01 -31.38
C ASN A 68 -14.90 -20.04 -30.40
N VAL A 69 -16.19 -20.34 -30.52
CA VAL A 69 -16.88 -21.25 -29.60
C VAL A 69 -17.66 -22.29 -30.41
N GLY A 70 -17.27 -23.57 -30.30
CA GLY A 70 -17.91 -24.70 -30.98
C GLY A 70 -17.88 -24.57 -32.50
N GLY A 71 -16.70 -24.25 -33.05
CA GLY A 71 -16.47 -24.03 -34.48
C GLY A 71 -17.13 -22.76 -35.06
N LYS A 72 -17.69 -21.88 -34.22
CA LYS A 72 -18.35 -20.64 -34.66
C LYS A 72 -17.63 -19.42 -34.13
N GLN A 73 -17.33 -18.48 -35.03
CA GLN A 73 -16.84 -17.16 -34.66
C GLN A 73 -17.97 -16.36 -33.98
N ARG A 74 -17.70 -15.89 -32.77
CA ARG A 74 -18.59 -15.08 -31.93
C ARG A 74 -17.91 -13.78 -31.57
N ASP A 75 -18.73 -12.82 -31.19
CA ASP A 75 -18.28 -11.56 -30.61
C ASP A 75 -17.54 -11.80 -29.28
N SER A 76 -16.49 -11.03 -28.99
CA SER A 76 -15.67 -11.14 -27.79
C SER A 76 -16.35 -10.65 -26.50
N LYS A 77 -17.62 -10.24 -26.55
CA LYS A 77 -18.45 -10.01 -25.34
C LYS A 77 -19.27 -11.23 -24.88
N ILE A 78 -19.11 -12.39 -25.51
CA ILE A 78 -19.73 -13.64 -25.06
C ILE A 78 -19.08 -14.18 -23.76
N TRP A 79 -19.72 -15.16 -23.14
CA TRP A 79 -19.37 -15.71 -21.83
C TRP A 79 -17.90 -16.08 -21.65
N THR A 80 -17.25 -16.70 -22.65
CA THR A 80 -15.86 -17.18 -22.50
C THR A 80 -14.91 -16.04 -22.14
N ARG A 81 -15.00 -14.95 -22.89
CA ARG A 81 -14.20 -13.73 -22.67
C ARG A 81 -14.78 -12.89 -21.51
N GLY A 82 -16.09 -12.95 -21.27
CA GLY A 82 -16.72 -12.36 -20.08
C GLY A 82 -16.13 -12.92 -18.77
N VAL A 83 -15.95 -14.24 -18.67
CA VAL A 83 -15.31 -14.90 -17.53
C VAL A 83 -13.86 -14.46 -17.37
N TYR A 84 -13.11 -14.36 -18.47
CA TYR A 84 -11.74 -13.82 -18.46
C TYR A 84 -11.70 -12.44 -17.80
N TYR A 85 -12.54 -11.51 -18.25
CA TYR A 85 -12.55 -10.15 -17.69
C TYR A 85 -13.08 -10.10 -16.26
N ALA A 86 -14.03 -10.96 -15.87
CA ALA A 86 -14.45 -11.08 -14.47
C ALA A 86 -13.27 -11.50 -13.56
N GLY A 87 -12.47 -12.48 -14.00
CA GLY A 87 -11.26 -12.90 -13.29
C GLY A 87 -10.16 -11.83 -13.28
N LEU A 88 -9.95 -11.15 -14.41
CA LEU A 88 -9.00 -10.05 -14.52
C LEU A 88 -9.34 -8.91 -13.56
N MET A 89 -10.62 -8.51 -13.49
CA MET A 89 -11.09 -7.46 -12.59
C MET A 89 -11.01 -7.88 -11.11
N ALA A 90 -11.29 -9.15 -10.80
CA ALA A 90 -11.09 -9.68 -9.46
C ALA A 90 -9.62 -9.60 -9.02
N MET A 91 -8.68 -10.00 -9.90
CA MET A 91 -7.25 -9.93 -9.61
C MET A 91 -6.74 -8.48 -9.57
N TYR A 92 -7.23 -7.60 -10.46
CA TYR A 92 -6.93 -6.16 -10.44
C TYR A 92 -7.31 -5.52 -9.11
N THR A 93 -8.44 -5.92 -8.52
CA THR A 93 -8.87 -5.42 -7.20
C THR A 93 -7.86 -5.76 -6.11
N GLN A 94 -7.16 -6.89 -6.22
CA GLN A 94 -6.13 -7.29 -5.25
C GLN A 94 -4.78 -6.61 -5.51
N ASN A 95 -4.43 -6.41 -6.78
CA ASN A 95 -3.18 -5.78 -7.19
C ASN A 95 -3.42 -4.88 -8.40
N PRO A 96 -3.68 -3.58 -8.20
CA PRO A 96 -3.97 -2.64 -9.27
C PRO A 96 -2.83 -2.57 -10.30
N ASN A 97 -3.16 -2.93 -11.54
CA ASN A 97 -2.23 -2.91 -12.67
C ASN A 97 -2.82 -2.04 -13.81
N PRO A 98 -2.21 -0.89 -14.14
CA PRO A 98 -2.72 0.00 -15.18
C PRO A 98 -2.90 -0.66 -16.55
N THR A 99 -2.03 -1.62 -16.89
CA THR A 99 -2.11 -2.35 -18.17
C THR A 99 -3.33 -3.26 -18.22
N TRP A 100 -3.67 -3.92 -17.10
CA TRP A 100 -4.86 -4.78 -17.01
C TRP A 100 -6.15 -3.94 -17.04
N LEU A 101 -6.17 -2.83 -16.30
CA LEU A 101 -7.30 -1.90 -16.32
C LEU A 101 -7.54 -1.35 -17.71
N LYS A 102 -6.46 -0.94 -18.40
CA LYS A 102 -6.56 -0.46 -19.78
C LYS A 102 -7.09 -1.55 -20.70
N TYR A 103 -6.57 -2.77 -20.61
CA TYR A 103 -7.02 -3.89 -21.44
C TYR A 103 -8.50 -4.24 -21.24
N ALA A 104 -9.01 -4.16 -20.00
CA ALA A 104 -10.44 -4.32 -19.70
C ALA A 104 -11.29 -3.15 -20.19
N THR A 105 -10.78 -1.92 -20.03
CA THR A 105 -11.49 -0.70 -20.46
C THR A 105 -11.58 -0.61 -21.97
N ASP A 106 -10.49 -0.86 -22.70
CA ASP A 106 -10.45 -0.84 -24.16
C ASP A 106 -11.45 -1.86 -24.75
N TRP A 107 -11.54 -3.06 -24.16
CA TRP A 107 -12.53 -4.08 -24.55
C TRP A 107 -13.97 -3.61 -24.33
N ALA A 108 -14.25 -3.03 -23.16
CA ALA A 108 -15.59 -2.54 -22.83
C ALA A 108 -16.01 -1.35 -23.70
N GLU A 109 -15.07 -0.44 -23.99
CA GLU A 109 -15.28 0.71 -24.88
C GLU A 109 -15.53 0.27 -26.33
N PHE A 110 -14.77 -0.72 -26.83
CA PHE A 110 -14.99 -1.30 -28.15
C PHE A 110 -16.41 -1.85 -28.31
N HIS A 111 -16.94 -2.52 -27.27
CA HIS A 111 -18.31 -3.02 -27.24
C HIS A 111 -19.36 -1.97 -26.88
N HIS A 112 -18.95 -0.71 -26.70
CA HIS A 112 -19.81 0.40 -26.30
C HIS A 112 -20.60 0.12 -25.02
N TRP A 113 -20.02 -0.66 -24.10
CA TRP A 113 -20.67 -1.09 -22.85
C TRP A 113 -21.99 -1.86 -23.09
N MET A 114 -22.17 -2.43 -24.28
CA MET A 114 -23.35 -3.19 -24.66
C MET A 114 -23.11 -4.69 -24.54
N ALA A 115 -24.07 -5.37 -23.92
CA ALA A 115 -24.22 -6.82 -23.89
C ALA A 115 -25.04 -7.34 -25.10
N GLY A 116 -25.54 -8.57 -25.05
CA GLY A 116 -26.35 -9.18 -26.12
C GLY A 116 -27.50 -8.31 -26.65
N VAL A 117 -27.84 -8.49 -27.93
CA VAL A 117 -28.90 -7.76 -28.66
C VAL A 117 -30.00 -8.69 -29.17
N ASN A 118 -31.22 -8.19 -29.34
CA ASN A 118 -32.37 -8.92 -29.90
C ASN A 118 -32.68 -10.23 -29.16
N LYS A 119 -32.59 -11.38 -29.83
CA LYS A 119 -32.96 -12.70 -29.29
C LYS A 119 -32.06 -13.18 -28.13
N THR A 120 -30.97 -12.48 -27.83
CA THR A 120 -30.00 -12.87 -26.80
C THR A 120 -30.09 -12.06 -25.51
N ILE A 121 -31.07 -11.15 -25.39
CA ILE A 121 -31.24 -10.21 -24.27
C ILE A 121 -31.35 -10.90 -22.89
N ARG A 122 -32.03 -12.05 -22.83
CA ARG A 122 -32.24 -12.82 -21.58
C ARG A 122 -31.28 -14.00 -21.42
N HIS A 123 -30.38 -14.21 -22.37
CA HIS A 123 -29.53 -15.39 -22.40
C HIS A 123 -28.25 -15.14 -21.58
N ALA A 124 -28.01 -15.98 -20.57
CA ALA A 124 -26.95 -15.78 -19.58
C ALA A 124 -25.55 -15.59 -20.20
N ASP A 125 -25.22 -16.37 -21.25
CA ASP A 125 -23.94 -16.23 -21.95
C ASP A 125 -23.60 -14.81 -22.45
N PHE A 126 -24.62 -14.06 -22.86
CA PHE A 126 -24.43 -12.71 -23.39
C PHE A 126 -24.48 -11.64 -22.29
N GLN A 127 -24.87 -12.02 -21.09
CA GLN A 127 -24.92 -11.16 -19.92
C GLN A 127 -23.60 -11.15 -19.16
N CYS A 128 -22.81 -12.23 -19.22
CA CYS A 128 -21.56 -12.42 -18.46
C CYS A 128 -20.60 -11.23 -18.50
N CYS A 129 -20.44 -10.55 -19.65
CA CYS A 129 -19.63 -9.33 -19.77
C CYS A 129 -20.02 -8.22 -18.78
N GLY A 130 -21.28 -8.21 -18.35
CA GLY A 130 -21.82 -7.26 -17.39
C GLY A 130 -21.14 -7.30 -16.03
N GLN A 131 -20.58 -8.44 -15.61
CA GLN A 131 -19.83 -8.50 -14.36
C GLN A 131 -18.64 -7.52 -14.37
N ALA A 132 -17.84 -7.56 -15.45
CA ALA A 132 -16.71 -6.66 -15.63
C ALA A 132 -17.14 -5.21 -15.89
N TYR A 133 -18.23 -4.99 -16.64
CA TYR A 133 -18.75 -3.62 -16.86
C TYR A 133 -19.22 -2.96 -15.56
N LEU A 134 -19.88 -3.72 -14.69
CA LEU A 134 -20.31 -3.23 -13.37
C LEU A 134 -19.12 -3.04 -12.44
N ASP A 135 -18.11 -3.91 -12.47
CA ASP A 135 -16.86 -3.69 -11.72
C ASP A 135 -16.14 -2.40 -12.21
N LEU A 136 -16.05 -2.17 -13.53
CA LEU A 136 -15.49 -0.95 -14.12
C LEU A 136 -16.33 0.31 -13.82
N TYR A 137 -17.66 0.19 -13.72
CA TYR A 137 -18.52 1.27 -13.24
C TYR A 137 -18.25 1.61 -11.78
N MET A 138 -18.00 0.60 -10.94
CA MET A 138 -17.72 0.84 -9.52
C MET A 138 -16.38 1.55 -9.29
N LEU A 139 -15.41 1.39 -10.21
CA LEU A 139 -14.16 2.15 -10.23
C LEU A 139 -14.34 3.62 -10.65
N ASP A 140 -15.33 3.93 -11.50
CA ASP A 140 -15.66 5.29 -11.92
C ASP A 140 -17.17 5.48 -12.06
N LYS A 141 -17.80 5.84 -10.94
CA LYS A 141 -19.26 6.03 -10.86
C LYS A 141 -19.75 7.25 -11.63
N SER A 142 -18.85 8.10 -12.15
CA SER A 142 -19.21 9.25 -12.98
C SER A 142 -19.63 8.83 -14.41
N LYS A 143 -19.47 7.55 -14.76
CA LYS A 143 -19.71 6.98 -16.09
C LYS A 143 -20.94 6.07 -16.12
N PRO A 144 -22.18 6.60 -16.01
CA PRO A 144 -23.40 5.80 -15.96
C PRO A 144 -23.62 4.93 -17.21
N GLU A 145 -23.02 5.28 -18.35
CA GLU A 145 -23.04 4.49 -19.58
C GLU A 145 -22.50 3.07 -19.38
N ARG A 146 -21.55 2.88 -18.46
CA ARG A 146 -20.92 1.57 -18.18
C ARG A 146 -21.90 0.53 -17.66
N LYS A 147 -22.94 0.96 -16.93
CA LYS A 147 -23.97 0.06 -16.38
C LYS A 147 -25.29 0.08 -17.15
N ALA A 148 -25.52 1.11 -17.97
CA ALA A 148 -26.85 1.41 -18.50
C ALA A 148 -27.47 0.27 -19.30
N HIS A 149 -26.71 -0.37 -20.20
CA HIS A 149 -27.25 -1.44 -21.04
C HIS A 149 -27.53 -2.71 -20.23
N ILE A 150 -26.58 -3.14 -19.39
CA ILE A 150 -26.75 -4.31 -18.51
C ILE A 150 -27.97 -4.12 -17.61
N LYS A 151 -28.11 -2.96 -16.97
CA LYS A 151 -29.29 -2.63 -16.16
C LYS A 151 -30.58 -2.79 -16.96
N LYS A 152 -30.64 -2.25 -18.19
CA LYS A 152 -31.83 -2.38 -19.06
C LYS A 152 -32.18 -3.84 -19.36
N LEU A 153 -31.19 -4.70 -19.63
CA LEU A 153 -31.44 -6.12 -19.89
C LEU A 153 -32.02 -6.81 -18.65
N ILE A 154 -31.41 -6.59 -17.48
CA ILE A 154 -31.86 -7.19 -16.23
C ILE A 154 -33.24 -6.64 -15.82
N ASP A 155 -33.49 -5.33 -15.94
CA ASP A 155 -34.80 -4.72 -15.70
C ASP A 155 -35.91 -5.36 -16.57
N SER A 156 -35.59 -5.73 -17.81
CA SER A 156 -36.54 -6.43 -18.69
C SER A 156 -36.87 -7.85 -18.21
N MET A 157 -35.96 -8.48 -17.47
CA MET A 157 -36.21 -9.75 -16.81
C MET A 157 -37.14 -9.54 -15.63
N LEU A 158 -36.89 -8.55 -14.78
CA LEU A 158 -37.73 -8.18 -13.63
C LEU A 158 -39.17 -7.84 -14.05
N ALA A 159 -39.37 -7.31 -15.26
CA ALA A 159 -40.69 -6.90 -15.77
C ALA A 159 -41.63 -8.04 -16.18
N THR A 160 -41.16 -9.30 -16.19
CA THR A 160 -41.95 -10.49 -16.51
C THR A 160 -42.09 -11.42 -15.31
N ASP A 161 -43.05 -12.33 -15.33
CA ASP A 161 -43.22 -13.44 -14.38
C ASP A 161 -42.37 -14.68 -14.72
N LYS A 162 -41.72 -14.68 -15.89
CA LYS A 162 -40.78 -15.71 -16.33
C LYS A 162 -39.54 -15.79 -15.43
N ILE A 163 -39.27 -16.99 -14.88
CA ILE A 163 -38.17 -17.28 -13.93
C ILE A 163 -37.29 -18.49 -14.31
N ASP A 164 -37.52 -19.09 -15.46
CA ASP A 164 -36.90 -20.33 -15.97
C ASP A 164 -35.83 -20.08 -17.06
N ASP A 165 -35.26 -18.88 -17.15
CA ASP A 165 -34.24 -18.56 -18.18
C ASP A 165 -32.86 -19.19 -17.90
N TRP A 166 -32.62 -19.70 -16.69
CA TRP A 166 -31.38 -20.37 -16.30
C TRP A 166 -31.57 -21.89 -16.33
N ASP A 167 -31.62 -22.44 -17.56
CA ASP A 167 -31.94 -23.85 -17.79
C ASP A 167 -30.77 -24.83 -17.69
N TRP A 168 -29.58 -24.33 -17.33
CA TRP A 168 -28.37 -25.12 -17.06
C TRP A 168 -27.52 -24.44 -15.98
N VAL A 169 -26.75 -25.23 -15.24
CA VAL A 169 -25.99 -24.77 -14.07
C VAL A 169 -24.97 -23.67 -14.38
N ASP A 170 -24.34 -23.68 -15.56
CA ASP A 170 -23.33 -22.66 -15.91
C ASP A 170 -23.95 -21.25 -15.98
N ALA A 171 -25.24 -21.13 -16.32
CA ALA A 171 -25.97 -19.86 -16.37
C ALA A 171 -25.92 -19.10 -15.04
N LEU A 172 -25.83 -19.82 -13.92
CA LEU A 172 -25.73 -19.23 -12.59
C LEU A 172 -24.51 -18.31 -12.50
N PHE A 173 -23.32 -18.77 -12.91
CA PHE A 173 -22.14 -17.91 -12.88
C PHE A 173 -22.25 -16.74 -13.86
N MET A 174 -22.79 -16.99 -15.06
CA MET A 174 -22.83 -15.98 -16.12
C MET A 174 -23.74 -14.80 -15.77
N ALA A 175 -24.90 -15.05 -15.14
CA ALA A 175 -25.93 -14.03 -14.93
C ALA A 175 -26.22 -13.70 -13.45
N MET A 176 -26.21 -14.67 -12.54
CA MET A 176 -26.67 -14.46 -11.15
C MET A 176 -25.89 -13.35 -10.41
N PRO A 177 -24.54 -13.26 -10.49
CA PRO A 177 -23.79 -12.19 -9.82
C PRO A 177 -24.19 -10.77 -10.26
N ILE A 178 -24.67 -10.60 -11.50
CA ILE A 178 -25.07 -9.31 -12.06
C ILE A 178 -26.30 -8.77 -11.34
N PHE A 179 -27.24 -9.65 -10.98
CA PHE A 179 -28.40 -9.27 -10.17
C PHE A 179 -27.97 -8.79 -8.78
N ALA A 180 -27.02 -9.48 -8.14
CA ALA A 180 -26.48 -9.05 -6.85
C ALA A 180 -25.75 -7.69 -6.95
N GLN A 181 -24.92 -7.51 -7.98
CA GLN A 181 -24.24 -6.23 -8.23
C GLN A 181 -25.24 -5.09 -8.47
N LEU A 182 -26.23 -5.28 -9.34
CA LEU A 182 -27.24 -4.26 -9.61
C LEU A 182 -28.12 -3.97 -8.40
N GLY A 183 -28.53 -4.98 -7.63
CA GLY A 183 -29.27 -4.80 -6.38
C GLY A 183 -28.53 -3.90 -5.40
N SER A 184 -27.22 -4.09 -5.27
CA SER A 184 -26.36 -3.25 -4.43
C SER A 184 -26.11 -1.85 -5.01
N ILE A 185 -25.90 -1.74 -6.33
CA ILE A 185 -25.64 -0.48 -7.02
C ILE A 185 -26.88 0.43 -7.01
N GLU A 186 -28.05 -0.13 -7.30
CA GLU A 186 -29.32 0.59 -7.40
C GLU A 186 -30.05 0.68 -6.05
N LYS A 187 -29.60 -0.08 -5.04
CA LYS A 187 -30.23 -0.20 -3.71
C LYS A 187 -31.70 -0.62 -3.81
N ASP A 188 -31.96 -1.65 -4.62
CA ASP A 188 -33.30 -2.10 -4.96
C ASP A 188 -33.46 -3.60 -4.71
N ASN A 189 -34.32 -3.94 -3.76
CA ASN A 189 -34.54 -5.33 -3.35
C ASN A 189 -35.14 -6.21 -4.45
N ARG A 190 -35.78 -5.65 -5.47
CA ARG A 190 -36.40 -6.43 -6.54
C ARG A 190 -35.39 -7.28 -7.31
N TYR A 191 -34.14 -6.82 -7.42
CA TYR A 191 -33.07 -7.62 -8.04
C TYR A 191 -32.74 -8.87 -7.22
N PHE A 192 -32.68 -8.75 -5.88
CA PHE A 192 -32.38 -9.89 -5.00
C PHE A 192 -33.53 -10.89 -4.93
N GLU A 193 -34.77 -10.42 -4.91
CA GLU A 193 -35.95 -11.30 -4.93
C GLU A 193 -36.03 -12.07 -6.25
N ARG A 194 -35.87 -11.39 -7.39
CA ARG A 194 -35.87 -12.07 -8.70
C ARG A 194 -34.73 -13.06 -8.85
N MET A 195 -33.52 -12.68 -8.42
CA MET A 195 -32.37 -13.57 -8.41
C MET A 195 -32.64 -14.85 -7.62
N TYR A 196 -33.29 -14.71 -6.45
CA TYR A 196 -33.66 -15.85 -5.61
C TYR A 196 -34.70 -16.75 -6.28
N GLU A 197 -35.76 -16.18 -6.84
CA GLU A 197 -36.80 -16.94 -7.56
C GLU A 197 -36.20 -17.80 -8.68
N MET A 198 -35.35 -17.18 -9.51
CA MET A 198 -34.70 -17.86 -10.63
C MET A 198 -33.70 -18.92 -10.15
N TYR A 199 -32.87 -18.61 -9.15
CA TYR A 199 -31.93 -19.56 -8.57
C TYR A 199 -32.65 -20.79 -8.00
N MET A 200 -33.73 -20.59 -7.23
CA MET A 200 -34.49 -21.68 -6.64
C MET A 200 -35.26 -22.48 -7.69
N TYR A 201 -35.68 -21.85 -8.80
CA TYR A 201 -36.25 -22.58 -9.94
C TYR A 201 -35.20 -23.50 -10.58
N THR A 202 -34.02 -22.97 -10.93
CA THR A 202 -32.89 -23.76 -11.44
C THR A 202 -32.51 -24.90 -10.50
N ARG A 203 -32.45 -24.62 -9.19
CA ARG A 203 -32.13 -25.59 -8.15
C ARG A 203 -33.13 -26.75 -8.08
N ASN A 204 -34.43 -26.43 -8.08
CA ASN A 204 -35.46 -27.36 -7.61
C ASN A 204 -36.43 -27.84 -8.67
N LYS A 205 -36.51 -27.20 -9.84
CA LYS A 205 -37.61 -27.43 -10.81
C LYS A 205 -37.19 -27.54 -12.27
N GLN A 206 -35.89 -27.43 -12.56
CA GLN A 206 -35.38 -27.23 -13.91
C GLN A 206 -35.09 -28.52 -14.71
N GLY A 207 -34.86 -29.65 -14.04
CA GLY A 207 -34.67 -30.97 -14.68
C GLY A 207 -36.00 -31.63 -15.07
N GLY A 208 -35.94 -32.88 -15.55
CA GLY A 208 -37.07 -33.70 -15.99
C GLY A 208 -37.09 -33.94 -17.51
N GLU A 209 -38.25 -34.34 -18.06
CA GLU A 209 -38.38 -34.71 -19.49
C GLU A 209 -38.15 -33.54 -20.47
N ASP A 210 -38.27 -32.30 -19.99
CA ASP A 210 -38.03 -31.08 -20.77
C ASP A 210 -37.37 -29.98 -19.90
N ARG A 211 -37.11 -28.82 -20.50
CA ARG A 211 -36.50 -27.65 -19.83
C ARG A 211 -37.36 -27.06 -18.69
N CYS A 212 -38.48 -27.66 -18.33
CA CYS A 212 -39.34 -27.24 -17.21
C CYS A 212 -39.95 -28.45 -16.49
N GLY A 213 -39.27 -29.60 -16.49
CA GLY A 213 -39.85 -30.90 -16.13
C GLY A 213 -40.08 -31.12 -14.63
N GLY A 214 -39.69 -30.18 -13.77
CA GLY A 214 -40.01 -30.19 -12.34
C GLY A 214 -39.06 -30.98 -11.44
N THR A 215 -37.95 -31.53 -11.95
CA THR A 215 -36.96 -32.27 -11.15
C THR A 215 -35.84 -31.34 -10.66
N PRO A 216 -35.34 -31.49 -9.42
CA PRO A 216 -34.19 -30.72 -8.93
C PRO A 216 -32.90 -31.03 -9.70
N LEU A 217 -32.17 -29.99 -10.11
CA LEU A 217 -30.79 -30.14 -10.61
C LEU A 217 -29.78 -30.21 -9.45
N PHE A 218 -30.10 -29.62 -8.29
CA PHE A 218 -29.28 -29.77 -7.09
C PHE A 218 -29.71 -30.99 -6.29
N ASN A 219 -28.78 -31.93 -6.09
CA ASN A 219 -29.00 -33.06 -5.21
C ASN A 219 -28.64 -32.66 -3.77
N GLU A 220 -29.64 -32.50 -2.89
CA GLU A 220 -29.42 -32.12 -1.50
C GLU A 220 -28.63 -33.16 -0.69
N GLN A 221 -28.84 -34.45 -1.00
CA GLN A 221 -28.15 -35.55 -0.33
C GLN A 221 -26.67 -35.55 -0.68
N ASP A 222 -26.31 -35.31 -1.93
CA ASP A 222 -24.92 -35.33 -2.38
C ASP A 222 -24.25 -33.95 -2.30
N GLY A 223 -25.03 -32.88 -2.18
CA GLY A 223 -24.54 -31.50 -2.13
C GLY A 223 -23.91 -31.04 -3.45
N LEU A 224 -24.30 -31.63 -4.58
CA LEU A 224 -23.73 -31.39 -5.91
C LEU A 224 -24.84 -31.22 -6.95
N TRP A 225 -24.48 -30.58 -8.07
CA TRP A 225 -25.38 -30.22 -9.16
C TRP A 225 -25.21 -31.16 -10.36
N TYR A 226 -26.33 -31.61 -10.90
CA TYR A 226 -26.44 -32.05 -12.29
C TYR A 226 -26.46 -30.84 -13.23
N ARG A 227 -26.02 -31.02 -14.47
CA ARG A 227 -25.79 -29.90 -15.40
C ARG A 227 -27.10 -29.25 -15.87
N ASP A 228 -28.01 -30.07 -16.40
CA ASP A 228 -29.31 -29.70 -16.97
C ASP A 228 -30.16 -30.96 -17.21
N HIS A 229 -31.37 -30.82 -17.74
CA HIS A 229 -32.33 -31.90 -17.98
C HIS A 229 -31.85 -33.04 -18.90
N HIS A 230 -30.79 -32.88 -19.70
CA HIS A 230 -30.22 -34.02 -20.45
C HIS A 230 -29.31 -34.90 -19.60
N TYR A 231 -28.91 -34.41 -18.42
CA TYR A 231 -27.88 -34.98 -17.57
C TYR A 231 -28.31 -35.03 -16.10
N ASP A 232 -29.61 -35.01 -15.84
CA ASP A 232 -30.19 -35.17 -14.51
C ASP A 232 -30.34 -36.67 -14.14
N PRO A 233 -30.72 -37.02 -12.90
CA PRO A 233 -30.76 -38.42 -12.48
C PRO A 233 -31.67 -39.31 -13.33
N PRO A 234 -31.22 -40.53 -13.73
CA PRO A 234 -29.90 -41.11 -13.45
C PRO A 234 -28.84 -40.75 -14.53
N TYR A 235 -27.81 -40.00 -14.12
CA TYR A 235 -26.61 -39.75 -14.94
C TYR A 235 -25.37 -40.28 -14.20
N MET A 236 -24.68 -41.26 -14.78
CA MET A 236 -23.64 -42.09 -14.12
C MET A 236 -22.27 -41.90 -14.76
N ASP A 237 -21.20 -42.08 -13.99
CA ASP A 237 -19.82 -42.00 -14.49
C ASP A 237 -19.52 -43.14 -15.48
N LEU A 238 -18.67 -42.89 -16.48
CA LEU A 238 -18.38 -43.87 -17.52
C LEU A 238 -17.30 -44.89 -17.13
N ILE A 239 -16.54 -44.63 -16.05
CA ILE A 239 -15.47 -45.51 -15.55
C ILE A 239 -15.89 -46.13 -14.22
N GLU A 240 -16.33 -45.31 -13.27
CA GLU A 240 -16.90 -45.75 -12.00
C GLU A 240 -18.42 -45.84 -12.12
N THR A 241 -18.92 -46.80 -12.92
CA THR A 241 -20.32 -46.88 -13.38
C THR A 241 -21.38 -47.03 -12.28
N ASP A 242 -20.96 -47.30 -11.04
CA ASP A 242 -21.81 -47.34 -9.85
C ASP A 242 -21.99 -45.97 -9.18
N LYS A 243 -21.30 -44.93 -9.67
CA LYS A 243 -21.33 -43.58 -9.12
C LYS A 243 -22.04 -42.57 -10.02
N PRO A 244 -22.75 -41.58 -9.45
CA PRO A 244 -23.36 -40.51 -10.23
C PRO A 244 -22.28 -39.64 -10.88
N CYS A 245 -22.54 -39.12 -12.08
CA CYS A 245 -21.64 -38.19 -12.74
C CYS A 245 -22.02 -36.74 -12.43
N TYR A 246 -21.27 -36.12 -11.53
CA TYR A 246 -21.35 -34.68 -11.27
C TYR A 246 -20.22 -33.96 -11.99
N TRP A 247 -20.56 -33.19 -13.02
CA TRP A 247 -19.55 -32.50 -13.81
C TRP A 247 -18.83 -31.41 -13.01
N SER A 248 -17.50 -31.50 -12.94
CA SER A 248 -16.63 -30.59 -12.19
C SER A 248 -16.84 -29.14 -12.56
N ARG A 249 -16.68 -28.79 -13.85
CA ARG A 249 -16.82 -27.41 -14.31
C ARG A 249 -18.22 -26.85 -14.03
N GLY A 250 -19.28 -27.62 -14.28
CA GLY A 250 -20.66 -27.21 -14.00
C GLY A 250 -20.88 -26.88 -12.51
N ASN A 251 -20.40 -27.75 -11.62
CA ASN A 251 -20.43 -27.50 -10.18
C ASN A 251 -19.56 -26.30 -9.77
N GLY A 252 -18.42 -26.12 -10.43
CA GLY A 252 -17.56 -24.95 -10.25
C GLY A 252 -18.29 -23.65 -10.54
N TRP A 253 -19.09 -23.60 -11.60
CA TRP A 253 -19.90 -22.43 -11.93
C TRP A 253 -20.93 -22.10 -10.86
N ALA A 254 -21.71 -23.08 -10.39
CA ALA A 254 -22.66 -22.87 -9.30
C ALA A 254 -21.96 -22.38 -8.02
N TYR A 255 -20.86 -23.02 -7.66
CA TYR A 255 -20.12 -22.70 -6.43
C TYR A 255 -19.53 -21.29 -6.45
N ALA A 256 -18.90 -20.91 -7.56
CA ALA A 256 -18.34 -19.57 -7.73
C ALA A 256 -19.44 -18.50 -7.87
N ALA A 257 -20.61 -18.83 -8.44
CA ALA A 257 -21.76 -17.93 -8.48
C ALA A 257 -22.24 -17.60 -7.06
N LEU A 258 -22.39 -18.60 -6.19
CA LEU A 258 -22.74 -18.41 -4.79
C LEU A 258 -21.72 -17.53 -4.06
N ALA A 259 -20.42 -17.80 -4.23
CA ALA A 259 -19.36 -16.96 -3.65
C ALA A 259 -19.47 -15.50 -4.10
N ARG A 260 -19.68 -15.25 -5.40
CA ARG A 260 -19.81 -13.89 -5.95
C ARG A 260 -21.09 -13.19 -5.52
N VAL A 261 -22.20 -13.91 -5.41
CA VAL A 261 -23.45 -13.34 -4.85
C VAL A 261 -23.23 -12.93 -3.39
N LEU A 262 -22.59 -13.78 -2.58
CA LEU A 262 -22.25 -13.44 -1.20
C LEU A 262 -21.26 -12.28 -1.09
N GLN A 263 -20.38 -12.11 -2.09
CA GLN A 263 -19.43 -11.00 -2.19
C GLN A 263 -20.14 -9.68 -2.50
N TYR A 264 -21.09 -9.69 -3.44
CA TYR A 264 -21.71 -8.46 -3.94
C TYR A 264 -22.97 -8.04 -3.18
N ALA A 265 -23.70 -8.98 -2.59
CA ALA A 265 -24.93 -8.70 -1.88
C ALA A 265 -24.67 -8.15 -0.46
N PRO A 266 -25.51 -7.23 0.07
CA PRO A 266 -25.44 -6.79 1.45
C PRO A 266 -25.63 -7.95 2.44
N LYS A 267 -25.06 -7.83 3.65
CA LYS A 267 -25.12 -8.89 4.67
C LYS A 267 -26.54 -9.17 5.20
N ASP A 268 -27.46 -8.24 5.02
CA ASP A 268 -28.84 -8.26 5.50
C ASP A 268 -29.88 -8.62 4.42
N VAL A 269 -29.45 -9.05 3.22
CA VAL A 269 -30.38 -9.46 2.16
C VAL A 269 -31.22 -10.67 2.59
N THR A 270 -32.53 -10.64 2.29
CA THR A 270 -33.57 -11.57 2.77
C THR A 270 -33.15 -13.04 2.73
N HIS A 271 -32.63 -13.49 1.59
CA HIS A 271 -32.39 -14.91 1.30
C HIS A 271 -30.93 -15.35 1.50
N ARG A 272 -30.09 -14.51 2.14
CA ARG A 272 -28.65 -14.78 2.30
C ARG A 272 -28.35 -16.14 2.92
N ASN A 273 -29.16 -16.56 3.89
CA ASN A 273 -28.98 -17.82 4.60
C ASN A 273 -29.12 -19.05 3.69
N GLN A 274 -29.97 -18.99 2.65
CA GLN A 274 -30.10 -20.07 1.68
C GLN A 274 -28.82 -20.22 0.85
N TYR A 275 -28.25 -19.10 0.37
CA TYR A 275 -26.99 -19.13 -0.38
C TYR A 275 -25.83 -19.65 0.47
N ILE A 276 -25.75 -19.25 1.76
CA ILE A 276 -24.76 -19.77 2.69
C ILE A 276 -24.95 -21.27 2.93
N TYR A 277 -26.20 -21.72 3.07
CA TYR A 277 -26.50 -23.14 3.27
C TYR A 277 -26.02 -23.98 2.08
N ASP A 278 -26.42 -23.62 0.86
CA ASP A 278 -26.02 -24.35 -0.34
C ASP A 278 -24.49 -24.27 -0.55
N PHE A 279 -23.88 -23.10 -0.30
CA PHE A 279 -22.43 -22.91 -0.38
C PHE A 279 -21.66 -23.80 0.62
N LYS A 280 -22.12 -23.90 1.87
CA LYS A 280 -21.52 -24.78 2.88
C LYS A 280 -21.71 -26.26 2.51
N ARG A 281 -22.91 -26.64 2.09
CA ARG A 281 -23.22 -28.02 1.67
C ARG A 281 -22.34 -28.45 0.49
N MET A 282 -22.17 -27.60 -0.50
CA MET A 282 -21.23 -27.84 -1.61
C MET A 282 -19.78 -27.92 -1.12
N SER A 283 -19.35 -27.04 -0.22
CA SER A 283 -17.99 -27.05 0.33
C SER A 283 -17.65 -28.38 1.02
N GLU A 284 -18.60 -28.91 1.80
CA GLU A 284 -18.46 -30.21 2.48
C GLU A 284 -18.30 -31.36 1.49
N SER A 285 -19.10 -31.39 0.41
CA SER A 285 -19.02 -32.43 -0.61
C SER A 285 -17.75 -32.31 -1.45
N LEU A 286 -17.40 -31.10 -1.89
CA LEU A 286 -16.18 -30.83 -2.66
C LEU A 286 -14.92 -31.20 -1.87
N LEU A 287 -14.92 -31.04 -0.55
CA LEU A 287 -13.83 -31.49 0.31
C LEU A 287 -13.58 -33.00 0.19
N GLN A 288 -14.64 -33.81 0.06
CA GLN A 288 -14.53 -35.27 -0.11
C GLN A 288 -14.13 -35.68 -1.53
N CYS A 289 -14.39 -34.82 -2.52
CA CYS A 289 -14.11 -35.09 -3.93
C CYS A 289 -12.67 -34.72 -4.35
N GLN A 290 -11.90 -34.02 -3.51
CA GLN A 290 -10.53 -33.61 -3.89
C GLN A 290 -9.63 -34.85 -4.01
N ARG A 291 -8.90 -34.94 -5.11
CA ARG A 291 -7.90 -35.98 -5.33
C ARG A 291 -6.69 -35.75 -4.43
N THR A 292 -5.91 -36.81 -4.21
CA THR A 292 -4.67 -36.75 -3.42
C THR A 292 -3.56 -35.91 -4.08
N ASP A 293 -3.67 -35.60 -5.37
CA ASP A 293 -2.74 -34.72 -6.09
C ASP A 293 -3.17 -33.24 -6.08
N GLY A 294 -4.29 -32.92 -5.43
CA GLY A 294 -4.80 -31.56 -5.24
C GLY A 294 -5.84 -31.11 -6.26
N PHE A 295 -5.98 -31.78 -7.40
CA PHE A 295 -7.03 -31.47 -8.39
C PHE A 295 -8.38 -32.05 -7.99
N TRP A 296 -9.44 -31.59 -8.66
CA TRP A 296 -10.69 -32.32 -8.79
C TRP A 296 -10.76 -33.00 -10.17
N SER A 297 -11.32 -34.21 -10.20
CA SER A 297 -11.57 -34.94 -11.45
C SER A 297 -12.74 -34.34 -12.22
N VAL A 298 -12.83 -34.59 -13.53
CA VAL A 298 -13.94 -34.12 -14.38
C VAL A 298 -15.31 -34.57 -13.86
N SER A 299 -15.38 -35.75 -13.24
CA SER A 299 -16.54 -36.30 -12.54
C SER A 299 -16.26 -36.35 -11.03
N LEU A 300 -17.00 -35.57 -10.24
CA LEU A 300 -16.66 -35.30 -8.84
C LEU A 300 -16.90 -36.49 -7.90
N ALA A 301 -17.91 -37.32 -8.17
CA ALA A 301 -18.15 -38.51 -7.33
C ALA A 301 -17.13 -39.63 -7.58
N ALA A 302 -16.39 -39.56 -8.70
CA ALA A 302 -15.41 -40.54 -9.13
C ALA A 302 -13.97 -39.97 -9.05
N PRO A 303 -13.43 -39.65 -7.85
CA PRO A 303 -12.12 -39.04 -7.72
C PRO A 303 -10.97 -39.99 -8.11
N THR A 304 -11.20 -41.31 -8.12
CA THR A 304 -10.21 -42.32 -8.54
C THR A 304 -10.14 -42.51 -10.05
N ASN A 305 -11.12 -42.02 -10.80
CA ASN A 305 -11.04 -41.88 -12.24
C ASN A 305 -9.97 -40.81 -12.58
N THR A 306 -8.78 -41.28 -12.97
CA THR A 306 -7.59 -40.45 -13.26
C THR A 306 -7.27 -40.31 -14.76
N GLY A 307 -7.89 -41.12 -15.63
CA GLY A 307 -7.81 -40.91 -17.08
C GLY A 307 -7.80 -42.14 -18.01
N ASP A 308 -8.75 -42.20 -18.95
CA ASP A 308 -8.69 -42.90 -20.27
C ASP A 308 -9.18 -41.90 -21.36
N SER A 309 -9.01 -42.20 -22.65
CA SER A 309 -9.57 -41.53 -23.83
C SER A 309 -11.06 -41.14 -23.75
N LEU A 310 -11.83 -41.79 -22.87
CA LEU A 310 -13.25 -41.53 -22.59
C LEU A 310 -13.50 -40.62 -21.37
N SER A 311 -12.49 -40.37 -20.53
CA SER A 311 -12.58 -39.52 -19.33
C SER A 311 -11.19 -39.22 -18.78
N PRO A 312 -10.43 -38.24 -19.31
CA PRO A 312 -9.03 -38.03 -18.93
C PRO A 312 -8.85 -37.02 -17.79
N GLY A 313 -7.92 -37.32 -16.88
CA GLY A 313 -7.00 -36.37 -16.23
C GLY A 313 -7.53 -35.35 -15.20
N PRO A 314 -6.61 -34.62 -14.54
CA PRO A 314 -6.94 -33.46 -13.71
C PRO A 314 -7.73 -32.40 -14.52
N GLU A 315 -8.67 -31.71 -13.88
CA GLU A 315 -9.52 -30.72 -14.53
C GLU A 315 -9.28 -29.32 -13.92
N THR A 316 -8.66 -28.42 -14.70
CA THR A 316 -8.18 -27.12 -14.21
C THR A 316 -9.29 -26.13 -13.88
N SER A 317 -10.35 -26.06 -14.68
CA SER A 317 -11.33 -24.97 -14.57
C SER A 317 -12.23 -25.11 -13.36
N GLY A 318 -12.76 -26.30 -13.09
CA GLY A 318 -13.49 -26.62 -11.86
C GLY A 318 -12.59 -26.52 -10.64
N THR A 319 -11.37 -27.09 -10.68
CA THR A 319 -10.38 -26.95 -9.59
C THR A 319 -10.14 -25.48 -9.23
N ALA A 320 -9.96 -24.60 -10.22
CA ALA A 320 -9.80 -23.17 -9.99
C ALA A 320 -11.04 -22.54 -9.34
N LEU A 321 -12.25 -22.88 -9.81
CA LEU A 321 -13.49 -22.35 -9.24
C LEU A 321 -13.73 -22.85 -7.79
N PHE A 322 -13.38 -24.09 -7.47
CA PHE A 322 -13.46 -24.63 -6.12
C PHE A 322 -12.45 -23.97 -5.19
N VAL A 323 -11.21 -23.78 -5.64
CA VAL A 323 -10.17 -23.04 -4.91
C VAL A 323 -10.62 -21.59 -4.66
N ALA A 324 -11.15 -20.91 -5.67
CA ALA A 324 -11.66 -19.54 -5.55
C ALA A 324 -12.77 -19.45 -4.49
N GLY A 325 -13.78 -20.33 -4.59
CA GLY A 325 -14.90 -20.34 -3.65
C GLY A 325 -14.46 -20.70 -2.22
N MET A 326 -13.68 -21.77 -2.02
CA MET A 326 -13.25 -22.16 -0.68
C MET A 326 -12.33 -21.10 -0.04
N ALA A 327 -11.43 -20.49 -0.81
CA ALA A 327 -10.59 -19.39 -0.35
C ALA A 327 -11.44 -18.18 0.06
N TYR A 328 -12.43 -17.78 -0.76
CA TYR A 328 -13.41 -16.76 -0.40
C TYR A 328 -14.16 -17.10 0.90
N GLY A 329 -14.64 -18.33 1.04
CA GLY A 329 -15.36 -18.80 2.22
C GLY A 329 -14.53 -18.70 3.51
N ILE A 330 -13.22 -18.97 3.42
CA ILE A 330 -12.28 -18.79 4.54
C ILE A 330 -12.06 -17.30 4.82
N ASN A 331 -11.79 -16.50 3.78
CA ASN A 331 -11.55 -15.06 3.88
C ASN A 331 -12.72 -14.32 4.56
N GLU A 332 -13.95 -14.76 4.30
CA GLU A 332 -15.17 -14.16 4.85
C GLU A 332 -15.67 -14.81 6.16
N GLY A 333 -14.93 -15.79 6.70
CA GLY A 333 -15.31 -16.49 7.94
C GLY A 333 -16.57 -17.37 7.81
N ILE A 334 -16.97 -17.73 6.59
CA ILE A 334 -18.10 -18.63 6.32
C ILE A 334 -17.67 -20.09 6.52
N LEU A 335 -16.44 -20.43 6.12
CA LEU A 335 -15.83 -21.74 6.24
C LEU A 335 -14.74 -21.74 7.32
N ASP A 336 -14.65 -22.83 8.07
CA ASP A 336 -13.62 -23.00 9.10
C ASP A 336 -12.22 -23.11 8.47
N ARG A 337 -11.30 -22.23 8.86
CA ARG A 337 -9.95 -22.18 8.31
C ARG A 337 -9.20 -23.50 8.50
N LYS A 338 -9.31 -24.14 9.66
CA LYS A 338 -8.55 -25.36 9.98
C LYS A 338 -8.98 -26.53 9.10
N THR A 339 -10.27 -26.64 8.82
CA THR A 339 -10.83 -27.69 7.95
C THR A 339 -10.50 -27.46 6.47
N TYR A 340 -10.69 -26.23 5.95
CA TYR A 340 -10.70 -25.99 4.50
C TYR A 340 -9.36 -25.48 3.94
N LEU A 341 -8.51 -24.84 4.74
CA LEU A 341 -7.23 -24.28 4.25
C LEU A 341 -6.31 -25.33 3.63
N PRO A 342 -6.13 -26.55 4.18
CA PRO A 342 -5.27 -27.56 3.57
C PRO A 342 -5.69 -27.92 2.13
N THR A 343 -7.00 -27.99 1.89
CA THR A 343 -7.60 -28.30 0.58
C THR A 343 -7.36 -27.18 -0.42
N VAL A 344 -7.49 -25.92 0.01
CA VAL A 344 -7.14 -24.73 -0.80
C VAL A 344 -5.65 -24.72 -1.15
N ILE A 345 -4.77 -25.00 -0.17
CA ILE A 345 -3.31 -25.04 -0.38
C ILE A 345 -2.95 -26.09 -1.44
N ARG A 346 -3.47 -27.32 -1.32
CA ARG A 346 -3.21 -28.38 -2.30
C ARG A 346 -3.74 -28.02 -3.68
N GLY A 347 -4.97 -27.52 -3.77
CA GLY A 347 -5.57 -27.12 -5.04
C GLY A 347 -4.80 -25.99 -5.72
N TRP A 348 -4.41 -24.95 -4.98
CA TRP A 348 -3.61 -23.86 -5.52
C TRP A 348 -2.22 -24.32 -5.98
N ASN A 349 -1.52 -25.13 -5.19
CA ASN A 349 -0.21 -25.65 -5.55
C ASN A 349 -0.31 -26.55 -6.80
N ALA A 350 -1.36 -27.36 -6.93
CA ALA A 350 -1.62 -28.16 -8.12
C ALA A 350 -1.85 -27.28 -9.37
N LEU A 351 -2.74 -26.28 -9.27
CA LEU A 351 -2.98 -25.32 -10.35
C LEU A 351 -1.70 -24.59 -10.77
N SER A 352 -1.02 -23.96 -9.82
CA SER A 352 0.12 -23.08 -10.10
C SER A 352 1.39 -23.83 -10.52
N LYS A 353 1.69 -25.01 -9.93
CA LYS A 353 2.96 -25.70 -10.17
C LYS A 353 2.85 -26.86 -11.16
N ILE A 354 1.65 -27.38 -11.42
CA ILE A 354 1.41 -28.46 -12.38
C ILE A 354 0.68 -27.96 -13.64
N ALA A 355 -0.42 -27.22 -13.49
CA ALA A 355 -1.20 -26.78 -14.66
C ALA A 355 -0.57 -25.60 -15.41
N VAL A 356 0.12 -24.68 -14.73
CA VAL A 356 0.79 -23.56 -15.40
C VAL A 356 2.13 -24.01 -15.98
N ARG A 357 2.28 -23.84 -17.29
CA ARG A 357 3.56 -24.04 -17.97
C ARG A 357 4.50 -22.87 -17.67
N LYS A 358 5.58 -23.14 -16.94
CA LYS A 358 6.49 -22.11 -16.40
C LYS A 358 7.20 -21.30 -17.48
N GLU A 359 7.41 -21.89 -18.66
CA GLU A 359 8.17 -21.28 -19.75
C GLU A 359 7.47 -20.07 -20.38
N ASP A 360 6.13 -20.08 -20.43
CA ASP A 360 5.37 -19.04 -21.13
C ASP A 360 4.05 -18.63 -20.47
N GLY A 361 3.55 -19.40 -19.51
CA GLY A 361 2.28 -19.15 -18.82
C GLY A 361 1.07 -19.82 -19.44
N LEU A 362 1.23 -20.74 -20.40
CA LEU A 362 0.11 -21.54 -20.89
C LEU A 362 -0.53 -22.31 -19.73
N LEU A 363 -1.86 -22.22 -19.62
CA LEU A 363 -2.63 -22.96 -18.64
C LEU A 363 -3.08 -24.30 -19.23
N GLY A 364 -2.51 -25.39 -18.74
CA GLY A 364 -2.80 -26.76 -19.18
C GLY A 364 -4.01 -27.40 -18.50
N TYR A 365 -4.40 -28.58 -18.99
CA TYR A 365 -5.51 -29.39 -18.46
C TYR A 365 -6.86 -28.64 -18.39
N VAL A 366 -7.06 -27.68 -19.28
CA VAL A 366 -8.33 -26.97 -19.45
C VAL A 366 -9.18 -27.76 -20.45
N GLN A 367 -10.36 -28.22 -20.02
CA GLN A 367 -11.31 -28.90 -20.90
C GLN A 367 -11.89 -27.91 -21.93
N GLY A 368 -11.92 -28.27 -23.22
CA GLY A 368 -12.53 -27.44 -24.29
C GLY A 368 -14.06 -27.32 -24.22
N ALA A 369 -14.65 -26.89 -25.33
CA ALA A 369 -16.10 -26.79 -25.49
C ALA A 369 -16.76 -28.15 -25.27
N GLY A 370 -17.85 -28.17 -24.50
CA GLY A 370 -18.56 -29.41 -24.21
C GLY A 370 -19.80 -29.22 -23.36
N SER A 371 -20.74 -30.14 -23.51
CA SER A 371 -21.93 -30.27 -22.67
C SER A 371 -21.82 -31.38 -21.64
N LYS A 372 -20.71 -32.13 -21.63
CA LYS A 372 -20.49 -33.30 -20.76
C LYS A 372 -19.00 -33.58 -20.51
N PRO A 373 -18.66 -34.37 -19.47
CA PRO A 373 -17.28 -34.70 -19.08
C PRO A 373 -16.35 -35.21 -20.19
N GLU A 374 -16.88 -35.98 -21.15
CA GLU A 374 -16.10 -36.59 -22.22
C GLU A 374 -15.84 -35.65 -23.42
N ASP A 375 -16.43 -34.45 -23.43
CA ASP A 375 -16.22 -33.48 -24.50
C ASP A 375 -14.90 -32.71 -24.33
N GLY A 376 -14.41 -32.10 -25.41
CA GLY A 376 -13.27 -31.17 -25.36
C GLY A 376 -11.92 -31.83 -25.06
N GLN A 377 -11.77 -33.11 -25.40
CA GLN A 377 -10.59 -33.96 -25.14
C GLN A 377 -9.58 -33.97 -26.31
N PRO A 378 -8.28 -34.28 -26.06
CA PRO A 378 -7.67 -34.64 -24.78
C PRO A 378 -7.21 -33.45 -23.92
N MET A 379 -7.37 -33.55 -22.59
CA MET A 379 -6.78 -32.59 -21.63
C MET A 379 -5.32 -32.93 -21.32
N LEU A 380 -4.37 -32.18 -21.88
CA LEU A 380 -2.94 -32.33 -21.64
C LEU A 380 -2.30 -31.03 -21.14
N ALA A 381 -1.14 -31.12 -20.51
CA ALA A 381 -0.37 -29.97 -20.02
C ALA A 381 -0.06 -28.93 -21.11
N ASN A 382 0.19 -29.40 -22.34
CA ASN A 382 0.55 -28.58 -23.49
C ASN A 382 -0.59 -28.38 -24.50
N HIS A 383 -1.80 -28.84 -24.17
CA HIS A 383 -2.96 -28.69 -25.05
C HIS A 383 -3.54 -27.28 -24.93
N ILE A 384 -3.77 -26.64 -26.08
CA ILE A 384 -4.50 -25.38 -26.16
C ILE A 384 -5.97 -25.75 -26.44
N PRO A 385 -6.91 -25.49 -25.51
CA PRO A 385 -8.31 -25.79 -25.75
C PRO A 385 -8.88 -24.93 -26.90
N GLU A 386 -10.01 -25.36 -27.47
CA GLU A 386 -10.72 -24.63 -28.53
C GLU A 386 -10.97 -23.15 -28.19
N PHE A 387 -11.07 -22.83 -26.89
CA PHE A 387 -10.96 -21.50 -26.33
C PHE A 387 -10.44 -21.58 -24.89
N GLU A 388 -9.43 -20.78 -24.54
CA GLU A 388 -8.77 -20.82 -23.22
C GLU A 388 -9.21 -19.69 -22.29
N ASP A 389 -9.93 -18.70 -22.83
CA ASP A 389 -10.34 -17.45 -22.18
C ASP A 389 -10.94 -17.69 -20.79
N PHE A 390 -11.95 -18.57 -20.72
CA PHE A 390 -12.65 -18.84 -19.47
C PHE A 390 -11.76 -19.56 -18.46
N GLY A 391 -10.89 -20.48 -18.91
CA GLY A 391 -9.97 -21.20 -18.03
C GLY A 391 -8.98 -20.25 -17.37
N VAL A 392 -8.44 -19.30 -18.15
CA VAL A 392 -7.62 -18.20 -17.63
C VAL A 392 -8.42 -17.35 -16.64
N GLY A 393 -9.67 -17.00 -16.95
CA GLY A 393 -10.55 -16.27 -16.03
C GLY A 393 -10.79 -17.00 -14.71
N CYS A 394 -11.07 -18.30 -14.74
CA CYS A 394 -11.21 -19.13 -13.54
C CYS A 394 -9.94 -19.14 -12.70
N PHE A 395 -8.77 -19.29 -13.35
CA PHE A 395 -7.48 -19.25 -12.66
C PHE A 395 -7.24 -17.89 -12.00
N LEU A 396 -7.56 -16.78 -12.66
CA LEU A 396 -7.41 -15.44 -12.10
C LEU A 396 -8.38 -15.17 -10.93
N LEU A 397 -9.61 -15.71 -10.98
CA LEU A 397 -10.52 -15.69 -9.83
C LEU A 397 -9.94 -16.44 -8.63
N ALA A 398 -9.37 -17.63 -8.86
CA ALA A 398 -8.70 -18.40 -7.82
C ALA A 398 -7.49 -17.64 -7.26
N ALA A 399 -6.66 -17.07 -8.14
CA ALA A 399 -5.50 -16.30 -7.76
C ALA A 399 -5.87 -15.08 -6.91
N ALA A 400 -6.95 -14.38 -7.23
CA ALA A 400 -7.41 -13.23 -6.46
C ALA A 400 -7.76 -13.61 -5.01
N GLU A 401 -8.54 -14.68 -4.81
CA GLU A 401 -8.93 -15.11 -3.46
C GLU A 401 -7.79 -15.78 -2.69
N VAL A 402 -6.93 -16.53 -3.37
CA VAL A 402 -5.72 -17.10 -2.77
C VAL A 402 -4.73 -15.98 -2.41
N TYR A 403 -4.62 -14.91 -3.19
CA TYR A 403 -3.77 -13.76 -2.87
C TYR A 403 -4.23 -13.07 -1.59
N ARG A 404 -5.55 -12.94 -1.38
CA ARG A 404 -6.11 -12.43 -0.12
C ARG A 404 -5.81 -13.33 1.08
N LEU A 405 -5.81 -14.65 0.85
CA LEU A 405 -5.59 -15.67 1.87
C LEU A 405 -4.09 -15.88 2.19
N ALA A 406 -3.24 -15.70 1.18
CA ALA A 406 -1.81 -15.90 1.25
C ALA A 406 -1.17 -14.90 2.22
N GLU A 407 -0.13 -15.37 2.90
CA GLU A 407 0.62 -14.50 3.77
C GLU A 407 1.46 -13.57 2.89
N ASP A 408 1.49 -12.28 3.22
CA ASP A 408 2.65 -11.46 2.89
C ASP A 408 3.88 -12.19 3.43
N VAL A 409 5.05 -11.97 2.85
CA VAL A 409 6.28 -12.34 3.55
C VAL A 409 6.32 -11.49 4.83
N ARG A 410 5.66 -11.99 5.88
CA ARG A 410 5.69 -11.47 7.24
C ARG A 410 7.10 -11.76 7.71
N GLY A 411 7.91 -10.73 7.68
CA GLY A 411 9.29 -10.79 8.08
C GLY A 411 9.61 -9.54 8.84
N LEU A 412 10.19 -9.72 10.01
CA LEU A 412 11.01 -8.68 10.60
C LEU A 412 12.43 -8.87 10.05
N TYR A 413 12.96 -7.82 9.46
CA TYR A 413 14.26 -7.82 8.80
C TYR A 413 15.29 -7.16 9.69
N VAL A 414 16.39 -7.86 9.93
CA VAL A 414 17.57 -7.32 10.60
C VAL A 414 18.73 -7.42 9.64
N GLY A 415 19.47 -6.33 9.53
CA GLY A 415 20.53 -6.20 8.55
C GLY A 415 21.51 -5.09 8.85
N THR A 416 22.24 -4.68 7.82
CA THR A 416 23.24 -3.62 7.90
C THR A 416 23.39 -2.88 6.58
N ASN A 417 24.04 -1.73 6.63
CA ASN A 417 24.51 -1.01 5.46
C ASN A 417 25.95 -1.42 5.17
N TYR A 418 26.22 -1.91 3.96
CA TYR A 418 27.52 -2.46 3.59
C TYR A 418 28.12 -1.74 2.38
N HIS A 419 29.43 -1.46 2.46
CA HIS A 419 30.18 -0.70 1.49
C HIS A 419 31.23 -1.59 0.81
N PRO A 420 30.83 -2.47 -0.13
CA PRO A 420 31.77 -3.41 -0.76
C PRO A 420 32.87 -2.72 -1.58
N HIS A 421 32.66 -1.46 -2.00
CA HIS A 421 33.65 -0.67 -2.74
C HIS A 421 34.79 -0.13 -1.86
N ASP A 422 34.62 -0.13 -0.53
CA ASP A 422 35.64 0.32 0.43
C ASP A 422 36.61 -0.80 0.85
N VAL A 423 36.33 -2.06 0.46
CA VAL A 423 37.10 -3.23 0.88
C VAL A 423 37.55 -4.08 -0.31
N VAL A 424 38.58 -4.89 -0.11
CA VAL A 424 39.08 -5.80 -1.14
C VAL A 424 38.16 -7.03 -1.31
N PRO A 425 38.07 -7.63 -2.50
CA PRO A 425 37.14 -8.74 -2.78
C PRO A 425 37.21 -9.93 -1.82
N GLU A 426 38.39 -10.24 -1.28
CA GLU A 426 38.58 -11.34 -0.34
C GLU A 426 37.84 -11.13 0.99
N GLN A 427 37.51 -9.88 1.34
CA GLN A 427 36.76 -9.56 2.56
C GLN A 427 35.25 -9.79 2.40
N TRP A 428 34.70 -9.71 1.18
CA TRP A 428 33.25 -9.84 0.94
C TRP A 428 32.72 -11.17 1.47
N GLU A 429 33.39 -12.29 1.18
CA GLU A 429 32.96 -13.62 1.65
C GLU A 429 32.99 -13.75 3.18
N ARG A 430 34.01 -13.15 3.82
CA ARG A 430 34.13 -13.14 5.27
C ARG A 430 32.97 -12.36 5.89
N ASP A 431 32.71 -11.16 5.39
CA ASP A 431 31.70 -10.26 5.95
C ASP A 431 30.29 -10.85 5.78
N ILE A 432 29.98 -11.36 4.58
CA ILE A 432 28.70 -11.99 4.28
C ILE A 432 28.47 -13.23 5.15
N ARG A 433 29.52 -14.03 5.40
CA ARG A 433 29.44 -15.16 6.34
C ARG A 433 29.10 -14.68 7.75
N LEU A 434 29.75 -13.63 8.24
CA LEU A 434 29.47 -13.07 9.57
C LEU A 434 28.05 -12.49 9.66
N MET A 435 27.57 -11.80 8.63
CA MET A 435 26.17 -11.32 8.57
C MET A 435 25.18 -12.50 8.69
N LYS A 436 25.43 -13.59 7.97
CA LYS A 436 24.61 -14.81 8.05
C LYS A 436 24.65 -15.45 9.43
N GLU A 437 25.82 -15.53 10.07
CA GLU A 437 26.01 -16.03 11.43
C GLU A 437 25.32 -15.18 12.51
N ALA A 438 25.10 -13.89 12.22
CA ALA A 438 24.30 -12.99 13.06
C ALA A 438 22.79 -13.13 12.85
N GLY A 439 22.35 -13.93 11.87
CA GLY A 439 20.94 -14.06 11.50
C GLY A 439 20.41 -12.93 10.64
N PHE A 440 21.29 -12.13 10.01
CA PHE A 440 20.84 -11.06 9.12
C PHE A 440 20.24 -11.64 7.84
N THR A 441 19.08 -11.10 7.46
CA THR A 441 18.32 -11.55 6.29
C THR A 441 18.32 -10.52 5.16
N THR A 442 18.78 -9.31 5.44
CA THR A 442 18.83 -8.20 4.48
C THR A 442 20.12 -7.39 4.62
N VAL A 443 20.52 -6.72 3.54
CA VAL A 443 21.61 -5.76 3.50
C VAL A 443 21.24 -4.60 2.57
N ARG A 444 21.65 -3.38 2.90
CA ARG A 444 21.54 -2.21 2.02
C ARG A 444 22.89 -1.93 1.36
N LEU A 445 22.89 -1.80 0.04
CA LEU A 445 24.07 -1.66 -0.82
C LEU A 445 23.90 -0.52 -1.84
N GLY A 446 25.01 -0.07 -2.42
CA GLY A 446 25.03 0.82 -3.58
C GLY A 446 24.80 2.31 -3.28
N HIS A 447 24.63 2.68 -2.01
CA HIS A 447 24.51 4.06 -1.60
C HIS A 447 25.81 4.84 -1.82
N LEU A 448 25.66 6.12 -2.20
CA LEU A 448 26.71 7.13 -2.36
C LEU A 448 27.87 6.76 -3.31
N ALA A 449 27.68 5.82 -4.24
CA ALA A 449 28.75 5.25 -5.06
C ALA A 449 28.51 5.30 -6.57
N TRP A 450 27.76 6.29 -7.09
CA TRP A 450 27.47 6.39 -8.53
C TRP A 450 28.74 6.30 -9.38
N ASP A 451 29.79 7.03 -9.04
CA ASP A 451 31.06 7.02 -9.78
C ASP A 451 31.78 5.65 -9.79
N SER A 452 31.52 4.78 -8.82
CA SER A 452 32.02 3.39 -8.80
C SER A 452 31.32 2.50 -9.84
N TYR A 453 30.10 2.87 -10.24
CA TYR A 453 29.36 2.20 -11.31
C TYR A 453 29.51 2.88 -12.66
N GLU A 454 29.73 4.21 -12.68
CA GLU A 454 29.89 5.03 -13.88
C GLU A 454 31.08 6.00 -13.73
N PRO A 455 32.33 5.49 -13.81
CA PRO A 455 33.52 6.30 -13.58
C PRO A 455 33.73 7.43 -14.59
N SER A 456 33.12 7.32 -15.77
CA SER A 456 33.11 8.37 -16.80
C SER A 456 31.84 8.28 -17.64
N ASP A 457 31.45 9.38 -18.28
CA ASP A 457 30.16 9.51 -18.97
C ASP A 457 29.86 8.35 -19.93
N GLY A 458 28.85 7.53 -19.57
CA GLY A 458 28.35 6.42 -20.38
C GLY A 458 29.16 5.13 -20.30
N ARG A 459 30.27 5.11 -19.54
CA ARG A 459 31.07 3.91 -19.28
C ARG A 459 30.65 3.33 -17.93
N PHE A 460 29.84 2.26 -17.97
CA PHE A 460 29.42 1.54 -16.79
C PHE A 460 30.33 0.35 -16.46
N GLU A 461 30.62 0.13 -15.18
CA GLU A 461 31.41 -0.98 -14.65
C GLU A 461 30.64 -1.66 -13.52
N PHE A 462 30.01 -2.80 -13.82
CA PHE A 462 29.09 -3.49 -12.91
C PHE A 462 29.60 -4.87 -12.47
N GLU A 463 30.63 -5.40 -13.13
CA GLU A 463 31.13 -6.77 -12.98
C GLU A 463 31.59 -7.07 -11.55
N TRP A 464 32.12 -6.07 -10.85
CA TRP A 464 32.51 -6.19 -9.45
C TRP A 464 31.28 -6.34 -8.54
N PHE A 465 30.22 -5.58 -8.80
CA PHE A 465 29.00 -5.60 -7.98
C PHE A 465 28.13 -6.83 -8.27
N ASP A 466 28.16 -7.35 -9.50
CA ASP A 466 27.52 -8.63 -9.83
C ASP A 466 28.03 -9.77 -8.94
N GLN A 467 29.33 -9.78 -8.64
CA GLN A 467 29.93 -10.78 -7.74
C GLN A 467 29.41 -10.62 -6.30
N VAL A 468 29.29 -9.39 -5.81
CA VAL A 468 28.71 -9.11 -4.49
C VAL A 468 27.26 -9.58 -4.43
N MET A 469 26.45 -9.26 -5.45
CA MET A 469 25.05 -9.69 -5.54
C MET A 469 24.92 -11.22 -5.54
N GLU A 470 25.78 -11.93 -6.26
CA GLU A 470 25.81 -13.39 -6.29
C GLU A 470 26.21 -13.99 -4.93
N LEU A 471 27.18 -13.40 -4.23
CA LEU A 471 27.56 -13.83 -2.88
C LEU A 471 26.41 -13.63 -1.88
N MET A 472 25.68 -12.51 -1.95
CA MET A 472 24.48 -12.27 -1.12
C MET A 472 23.40 -13.31 -1.41
N TYR A 473 23.14 -13.61 -2.70
CA TYR A 473 22.18 -14.64 -3.10
C TYR A 473 22.55 -16.02 -2.53
N LYS A 474 23.80 -16.46 -2.71
CA LYS A 474 24.30 -17.74 -2.16
C LYS A 474 24.19 -17.80 -0.64
N ALA A 475 24.37 -16.67 0.05
CA ALA A 475 24.20 -16.59 1.49
C ALA A 475 22.73 -16.68 1.93
N GLY A 476 21.77 -16.38 1.04
CA GLY A 476 20.36 -16.23 1.34
C GLY A 476 19.99 -14.85 1.89
N ILE A 477 20.87 -13.87 1.71
CA ILE A 477 20.68 -12.48 2.17
C ILE A 477 20.06 -11.67 1.04
N LYS A 478 18.98 -10.97 1.35
CA LYS A 478 18.29 -10.08 0.42
C LYS A 478 18.94 -8.70 0.37
N VAL A 479 18.79 -8.01 -0.75
CA VAL A 479 19.46 -6.73 -1.01
C VAL A 479 18.44 -5.62 -1.25
N ILE A 480 18.57 -4.54 -0.47
CA ILE A 480 18.08 -3.21 -0.86
C ILE A 480 19.20 -2.55 -1.67
N LEU A 481 18.97 -2.39 -2.98
CA LEU A 481 19.93 -1.79 -3.88
C LEU A 481 19.57 -0.33 -4.13
N ASP A 482 20.36 0.57 -3.56
CA ASP A 482 20.14 1.99 -3.74
C ASP A 482 20.53 2.46 -5.13
N ILE A 483 19.68 3.32 -5.69
CA ILE A 483 19.97 4.16 -6.83
C ILE A 483 20.28 5.56 -6.27
N ALA A 484 21.43 5.65 -5.60
CA ALA A 484 21.90 6.88 -4.97
C ALA A 484 22.44 7.86 -6.03
N VAL A 485 21.56 8.74 -6.51
CA VAL A 485 21.86 9.74 -7.53
C VAL A 485 22.48 11.02 -6.96
N ARG A 486 22.66 11.08 -5.62
CA ARG A 486 23.29 12.18 -4.89
C ARG A 486 24.25 11.60 -3.84
N PRO A 487 25.58 11.73 -4.02
CA PRO A 487 26.26 12.66 -4.91
C PRO A 487 26.26 12.25 -6.39
N ALA A 488 26.23 13.26 -7.27
CA ALA A 488 26.60 13.09 -8.65
C ALA A 488 28.15 13.01 -8.79
N PRO A 489 28.68 12.22 -9.75
CA PRO A 489 30.11 12.18 -10.01
C PRO A 489 30.68 13.55 -10.39
N ILE A 490 31.93 13.82 -9.99
CA ILE A 490 32.62 15.10 -10.30
C ILE A 490 32.71 15.37 -11.81
N TRP A 491 32.80 14.32 -12.65
CA TRP A 491 32.81 14.49 -14.10
C TRP A 491 31.49 15.10 -14.61
N LEU A 492 30.36 14.84 -13.95
CA LEU A 492 29.06 15.39 -14.34
C LEU A 492 28.98 16.87 -13.99
N HIS A 493 29.46 17.27 -12.80
CA HIS A 493 29.57 18.68 -12.41
C HIS A 493 30.50 19.47 -13.34
N LYS A 494 31.60 18.87 -13.79
CA LYS A 494 32.51 19.50 -14.78
C LYS A 494 31.86 19.63 -16.15
N LYS A 495 31.09 18.62 -16.57
CA LYS A 495 30.40 18.61 -17.86
C LYS A 495 29.27 19.63 -17.90
N TYR A 496 28.49 19.72 -16.83
CA TYR A 496 27.38 20.65 -16.69
C TYR A 496 27.50 21.44 -15.38
N PRO A 497 28.23 22.56 -15.37
CA PRO A 497 28.33 23.40 -14.17
C PRO A 497 26.99 23.93 -13.65
N SER A 498 25.92 23.91 -14.47
CA SER A 498 24.57 24.31 -14.07
C SER A 498 23.95 23.41 -13.00
N ILE A 499 24.41 22.16 -12.87
CA ILE A 499 23.91 21.24 -11.85
C ILE A 499 24.47 21.58 -10.47
N SER A 500 25.60 22.28 -10.38
CA SER A 500 26.19 22.60 -9.08
C SER A 500 25.36 23.65 -8.35
N ILE A 501 25.26 23.53 -7.03
CA ILE A 501 24.55 24.52 -6.20
C ILE A 501 25.15 25.91 -6.38
N THR A 502 24.30 26.88 -6.70
CA THR A 502 24.61 28.32 -6.61
C THR A 502 24.04 28.85 -5.30
N ALA A 503 24.86 29.47 -4.46
CA ALA A 503 24.42 30.12 -3.22
C ALA A 503 23.54 31.35 -3.52
N SER A 504 22.80 31.83 -2.52
CA SER A 504 21.85 32.94 -2.67
C SER A 504 22.49 34.30 -2.93
N ASP A 505 23.81 34.44 -2.77
CA ASP A 505 24.63 35.58 -3.18
C ASP A 505 25.13 35.47 -4.63
N GLY A 506 24.93 34.32 -5.28
CA GLY A 506 25.31 34.05 -6.66
C GLY A 506 26.58 33.20 -6.81
N ASP A 507 27.25 32.82 -5.73
CA ASP A 507 28.48 32.06 -5.79
C ASP A 507 28.23 30.58 -6.15
N LEU A 508 28.98 30.06 -7.12
CA LEU A 508 28.95 28.65 -7.47
C LEU A 508 29.75 27.84 -6.44
N LEU A 509 29.09 26.90 -5.77
CA LEU A 509 29.73 26.07 -4.76
C LEU A 509 30.42 24.86 -5.39
N TYR A 510 31.64 24.57 -4.93
CA TYR A 510 32.38 23.39 -5.36
C TYR A 510 31.79 22.11 -4.73
N PRO A 511 31.56 21.03 -5.49
CA PRO A 511 30.93 19.79 -5.00
C PRO A 511 31.93 18.92 -4.23
N ASN A 512 32.33 19.32 -3.03
CA ASN A 512 33.27 18.57 -2.17
C ASN A 512 32.59 17.63 -1.16
N ARG A 513 31.27 17.49 -1.18
CA ARG A 513 30.47 16.65 -0.26
C ARG A 513 29.20 16.18 -0.96
N ARG A 514 28.43 15.29 -0.33
CA ARG A 514 27.09 14.89 -0.80
C ARG A 514 26.11 16.07 -0.85
N TYR A 515 25.10 15.94 -1.74
CA TYR A 515 23.97 16.85 -1.92
C TYR A 515 24.32 18.21 -2.51
N MET A 516 25.20 18.23 -3.50
CA MET A 516 25.73 19.44 -4.15
C MET A 516 25.14 19.67 -5.55
N GLU A 517 24.00 19.04 -5.83
CA GLU A 517 23.28 19.08 -7.11
C GLU A 517 21.96 19.87 -7.00
N ASP A 518 21.66 20.71 -8.00
CA ASP A 518 20.32 21.22 -8.28
C ASP A 518 19.48 20.06 -8.86
N VAL A 519 18.67 19.44 -8.00
CA VAL A 519 17.81 18.30 -8.35
C VAL A 519 16.83 18.65 -9.49
N GLY A 520 16.46 19.92 -9.64
CA GLY A 520 15.59 20.42 -10.70
C GLY A 520 16.30 20.62 -12.05
N ASP A 521 17.63 20.58 -12.11
CA ASP A 521 18.36 20.83 -13.36
C ASP A 521 18.07 19.71 -14.39
N PRO A 522 17.62 20.05 -15.62
CA PRO A 522 17.27 19.05 -16.62
C PRO A 522 18.43 18.13 -17.03
N MET A 523 19.67 18.64 -17.02
CA MET A 523 20.84 17.84 -17.35
C MET A 523 21.20 16.90 -16.19
N TYR A 524 21.07 17.35 -14.94
CA TYR A 524 21.18 16.44 -13.79
C TYR A 524 20.14 15.32 -13.88
N GLN A 525 18.86 15.66 -14.04
CA GLN A 525 17.78 14.66 -14.09
C GLN A 525 17.93 13.67 -15.25
N GLN A 526 18.35 14.14 -16.42
CA GLN A 526 18.61 13.26 -17.58
C GLN A 526 19.62 12.17 -17.24
N TYR A 527 20.73 12.55 -16.61
CA TYR A 527 21.83 11.65 -16.27
C TYR A 527 21.48 10.74 -15.10
N ALA A 528 20.80 11.28 -14.09
CA ALA A 528 20.32 10.50 -12.95
C ALA A 528 19.30 9.43 -13.38
N LEU A 529 18.40 9.76 -14.31
CA LEU A 529 17.46 8.79 -14.89
C LEU A 529 18.15 7.77 -15.80
N ARG A 530 19.23 8.14 -16.51
CA ARG A 530 20.06 7.17 -17.24
C ARG A 530 20.69 6.17 -16.28
N PHE A 531 21.26 6.64 -15.18
CA PHE A 531 21.85 5.77 -14.16
C PHE A 531 20.79 4.86 -13.52
N THR A 532 19.62 5.43 -13.20
CA THR A 532 18.45 4.69 -12.71
C THR A 532 18.04 3.59 -13.69
N ASP A 533 17.95 3.90 -14.98
CA ASP A 533 17.56 2.93 -16.02
C ASP A 533 18.60 1.81 -16.18
N ALA A 534 19.90 2.14 -16.15
CA ALA A 534 20.98 1.16 -16.25
C ALA A 534 21.01 0.19 -15.05
N MET A 535 20.98 0.73 -13.83
CA MET A 535 20.97 -0.05 -12.58
C MET A 535 19.73 -0.95 -12.49
N SER A 536 18.56 -0.37 -12.70
CA SER A 536 17.30 -1.11 -12.57
C SER A 536 17.18 -2.23 -13.60
N LYS A 537 17.56 -2.01 -14.88
CA LYS A 537 17.55 -3.06 -15.90
C LYS A 537 18.49 -4.21 -15.58
N ARG A 538 19.69 -3.91 -15.08
CA ARG A 538 20.70 -4.94 -14.81
C ARG A 538 20.25 -5.88 -13.70
N TYR A 539 19.72 -5.33 -12.61
CA TYR A 539 19.43 -6.10 -11.40
C TYR A 539 17.96 -6.49 -11.22
N ALA A 540 17.06 -6.06 -12.12
CA ALA A 540 15.61 -6.32 -12.05
C ALA A 540 15.23 -7.75 -11.67
N ASN A 541 15.91 -8.73 -12.27
CA ASN A 541 15.61 -10.15 -12.11
C ASN A 541 16.61 -10.88 -11.20
N HIS A 542 17.50 -10.15 -10.51
CA HIS A 542 18.51 -10.78 -9.68
C HIS A 542 17.86 -11.39 -8.42
N PRO A 543 18.05 -12.68 -8.11
CA PRO A 543 17.34 -13.34 -7.00
C PRO A 543 17.62 -12.77 -5.59
N ALA A 544 18.77 -12.12 -5.39
CA ALA A 544 19.07 -11.39 -4.15
C ALA A 544 18.28 -10.08 -4.00
N LEU A 545 17.87 -9.45 -5.10
CA LEU A 545 17.18 -8.16 -5.04
C LEU A 545 15.85 -8.30 -4.29
N LEU A 546 15.64 -7.43 -3.31
CA LEU A 546 14.37 -7.27 -2.59
C LEU A 546 13.70 -5.96 -2.95
N ALA A 547 14.46 -4.86 -2.90
CA ALA A 547 13.96 -3.54 -3.21
C ALA A 547 15.02 -2.67 -3.87
N PHE A 548 14.58 -1.66 -4.63
CA PHE A 548 15.41 -0.51 -4.99
C PHE A 548 15.23 0.61 -3.97
N GLY A 549 16.36 1.13 -3.47
CA GLY A 549 16.40 2.36 -2.67
C GLY A 549 16.35 3.60 -3.57
N ILE A 550 15.39 4.50 -3.35
CA ILE A 550 15.24 5.74 -4.10
C ILE A 550 16.08 6.83 -3.45
N ASP A 551 17.18 7.20 -4.12
CA ASP A 551 18.12 8.23 -3.67
C ASP A 551 18.67 7.93 -2.24
N ASN A 552 19.44 8.87 -1.66
CA ASN A 552 19.88 8.79 -0.27
C ASN A 552 19.42 10.03 0.51
N GLU A 553 18.77 9.81 1.65
CA GLU A 553 18.16 10.85 2.49
C GLU A 553 17.37 11.92 1.70
N PRO A 554 16.37 11.53 0.87
CA PRO A 554 15.44 12.51 0.31
C PRO A 554 14.92 13.38 1.44
N GLY A 555 15.28 14.66 1.43
CA GLY A 555 15.00 15.58 2.54
C GLY A 555 16.15 16.52 2.80
N ASP A 556 17.39 16.05 2.67
CA ASP A 556 18.58 16.87 2.84
C ASP A 556 19.06 17.48 1.50
N GLY A 557 19.79 18.59 1.62
CA GLY A 557 20.43 19.28 0.52
C GLY A 557 20.39 20.80 0.65
N ARG A 558 21.06 21.46 -0.30
CA ARG A 558 21.02 22.92 -0.42
C ARG A 558 20.08 23.31 -1.55
N ILE A 559 19.41 24.45 -1.37
CA ILE A 559 18.68 25.10 -2.46
C ILE A 559 19.68 25.84 -3.35
N SER A 560 19.55 25.65 -4.66
CA SER A 560 20.30 26.42 -5.65
C SER A 560 19.55 27.70 -6.03
N TYR A 561 20.28 28.80 -6.17
CA TYR A 561 19.77 30.13 -6.57
C TYR A 561 20.35 30.56 -7.92
N SER A 562 20.55 29.60 -8.82
CA SER A 562 21.17 29.81 -10.12
C SER A 562 20.24 30.56 -11.09
N LYS A 563 20.82 31.02 -12.22
CA LYS A 563 20.03 31.58 -13.33
C LYS A 563 19.06 30.56 -13.94
N THR A 564 19.41 29.27 -13.95
CA THR A 564 18.55 28.21 -14.50
C THR A 564 17.35 27.98 -13.59
N VAL A 565 17.54 27.94 -12.28
CA VAL A 565 16.47 27.88 -11.28
C VAL A 565 15.50 29.04 -11.46
N ARG A 566 16.01 30.27 -11.60
CA ARG A 566 15.15 31.45 -11.85
C ARG A 566 14.26 31.27 -13.08
N GLN A 567 14.79 30.71 -14.17
CA GLN A 567 14.02 30.51 -15.40
C GLN A 567 12.92 29.46 -15.26
N ARG A 568 13.20 28.36 -14.55
CA ARG A 568 12.20 27.33 -14.25
C ARG A 568 11.13 27.86 -13.31
N PHE A 569 11.51 28.64 -12.30
CA PHE A 569 10.58 29.30 -11.39
C PHE A 569 9.65 30.29 -12.11
N LYS A 570 10.16 31.10 -13.04
CA LYS A 570 9.33 31.95 -13.92
C LYS A 570 8.28 31.14 -14.67
N THR A 571 8.69 30.01 -15.23
CA THR A 571 7.80 29.12 -15.99
C THR A 571 6.71 28.54 -15.09
N TRP A 572 7.08 28.09 -13.88
CA TRP A 572 6.14 27.61 -12.88
C TRP A 572 5.11 28.69 -12.49
N LEU A 573 5.56 29.94 -12.26
CA LEU A 573 4.67 31.06 -11.93
C LEU A 573 3.75 31.43 -13.08
N LYS A 574 4.25 31.42 -14.32
CA LYS A 574 3.44 31.67 -15.51
C LYS A 574 2.35 30.63 -15.67
N ASN A 575 2.66 29.36 -15.41
CA ASN A 575 1.67 28.29 -15.44
C ASN A 575 0.64 28.42 -14.31
N LYS A 576 1.09 28.78 -13.10
CA LYS A 576 0.21 28.91 -11.92
C LYS A 576 -0.74 30.10 -12.02
N TYR A 577 -0.23 31.29 -12.37
CA TYR A 577 -1.00 32.53 -12.29
C TYR A 577 -1.55 33.02 -13.62
N VAL A 578 -1.02 32.51 -14.75
CA VAL A 578 -1.40 32.82 -16.13
C VAL A 578 -1.08 34.27 -16.56
N THR A 579 -1.40 35.26 -15.72
CA THR A 579 -1.19 36.69 -15.95
C THR A 579 -0.37 37.32 -14.83
N THR A 580 0.35 38.40 -15.16
CA THR A 580 1.10 39.18 -14.16
C THR A 580 0.18 39.90 -13.18
N ASP A 581 -1.06 40.24 -13.56
CA ASP A 581 -2.03 40.83 -12.62
C ASP A 581 -2.43 39.85 -11.51
N ASN A 582 -2.68 38.58 -11.85
CA ASN A 582 -2.93 37.53 -10.85
C ASN A 582 -1.72 37.30 -9.95
N LEU A 583 -0.52 37.25 -10.53
CA LEU A 583 0.73 37.13 -9.77
C LEU A 583 0.92 38.32 -8.81
N ASN A 584 0.73 39.55 -9.29
CA ASN A 584 0.85 40.76 -8.47
C ASN A 584 -0.20 40.79 -7.35
N LYS A 585 -1.42 40.31 -7.61
CA LYS A 585 -2.43 40.18 -6.57
C LYS A 585 -1.96 39.21 -5.49
N ALA A 586 -1.46 38.02 -5.87
CA ALA A 586 -0.97 37.01 -4.93
C ALA A 586 0.29 37.45 -4.16
N TRP A 587 1.21 38.17 -4.80
CA TRP A 587 2.48 38.61 -4.21
C TRP A 587 2.45 40.03 -3.65
N ALA A 588 1.27 40.64 -3.54
CA ALA A 588 1.09 42.02 -3.09
C ALA A 588 2.05 43.01 -3.81
N GLY A 589 2.15 42.92 -5.14
CA GLY A 589 3.09 43.68 -5.97
C GLY A 589 2.95 45.20 -5.85
N GLN A 590 1.78 45.70 -5.44
CA GLN A 590 1.55 47.12 -5.15
C GLN A 590 2.38 47.67 -3.97
N ARG A 591 2.90 46.81 -3.08
CA ARG A 591 3.67 47.24 -1.91
C ARG A 591 5.13 47.51 -2.28
N TRP A 592 5.64 48.65 -1.80
CA TRP A 592 7.04 49.08 -1.97
C TRP A 592 7.52 49.12 -3.44
N SER A 593 6.63 49.47 -4.38
CA SER A 593 6.94 49.59 -5.81
C SER A 593 7.48 48.31 -6.46
N ARG A 594 6.90 47.15 -6.13
CA ARG A 594 7.36 45.82 -6.56
C ARG A 594 6.49 45.15 -7.63
N ARG A 595 5.70 45.95 -8.36
CA ARG A 595 4.78 45.45 -9.39
C ARG A 595 5.58 44.84 -10.54
N ILE A 596 5.19 43.65 -10.96
CA ILE A 596 5.77 42.89 -12.07
C ILE A 596 4.91 43.14 -13.30
N SER A 597 5.45 43.79 -14.33
CA SER A 597 4.72 44.07 -15.58
C SER A 597 4.85 42.92 -16.58
N ASP A 598 5.97 42.19 -16.50
CA ASP A 598 6.27 41.01 -17.32
C ASP A 598 6.85 39.89 -16.44
N PHE A 599 6.51 38.62 -16.70
CA PHE A 599 7.06 37.48 -15.96
C PHE A 599 8.60 37.42 -16.03
N ASP A 600 9.23 38.03 -17.04
CA ASP A 600 10.68 38.09 -17.13
C ASP A 600 11.35 38.96 -16.06
N GLU A 601 10.60 39.86 -15.43
CA GLU A 601 11.05 40.70 -14.31
C GLU A 601 11.10 39.94 -12.98
N VAL A 602 10.59 38.70 -12.91
CA VAL A 602 10.63 37.88 -11.69
C VAL A 602 12.08 37.56 -11.28
N GLY A 603 12.43 37.97 -10.07
CA GLY A 603 13.65 37.57 -9.36
C GLY A 603 13.43 36.41 -8.38
N LEU A 604 14.52 35.82 -7.90
CA LEU A 604 14.47 34.85 -6.80
C LEU A 604 14.13 35.57 -5.48
N PRO A 605 13.39 34.94 -4.56
CA PRO A 605 12.88 35.60 -3.36
C PRO A 605 13.90 35.67 -2.21
N GLN A 606 15.19 35.46 -2.48
CA GLN A 606 16.26 35.62 -1.51
C GLN A 606 17.50 36.20 -2.20
N SER A 607 18.10 37.21 -1.58
CA SER A 607 19.34 37.84 -2.03
C SER A 607 20.34 37.82 -0.89
N GLY A 608 21.40 37.04 -1.01
CA GLY A 608 22.30 36.77 0.11
C GLY A 608 21.57 36.14 1.30
N SER A 609 21.71 36.72 2.50
CA SER A 609 21.04 36.25 3.72
C SER A 609 19.65 36.84 3.96
N ILE A 610 19.21 37.79 3.12
CA ILE A 610 17.96 38.54 3.35
C ILE A 610 16.83 37.86 2.57
N PRO A 611 15.82 37.29 3.24
CA PRO A 611 14.63 36.75 2.58
C PRO A 611 13.72 37.89 2.07
N GLY A 612 13.00 37.60 1.00
CA GLY A 612 12.00 38.47 0.40
C GLY A 612 10.63 38.37 1.09
N GLN A 613 9.58 38.77 0.35
CA GLN A 613 8.19 38.73 0.84
C GLN A 613 7.73 37.27 1.13
N PRO A 614 6.97 37.03 2.21
CA PRO A 614 6.53 35.69 2.61
C PRO A 614 5.80 34.92 1.50
N GLU A 615 4.94 35.58 0.74
CA GLU A 615 4.16 34.97 -0.36
C GLU A 615 5.08 34.46 -1.48
N ARG A 616 6.13 35.22 -1.81
CA ARG A 616 7.13 34.82 -2.81
C ARG A 616 7.98 33.66 -2.33
N MET A 617 8.37 33.69 -1.05
CA MET A 617 9.14 32.61 -0.43
C MET A 617 8.33 31.32 -0.40
N LEU A 618 7.05 31.39 -0.04
CA LEU A 618 6.14 30.24 -0.02
C LEU A 618 6.00 29.60 -1.40
N ASP A 619 5.78 30.41 -2.44
CA ASP A 619 5.72 29.90 -3.83
C ASP A 619 7.04 29.29 -4.30
N PHE A 620 8.18 29.87 -3.93
CA PHE A 620 9.48 29.30 -4.28
C PHE A 620 9.73 27.96 -3.58
N ARG A 621 9.33 27.82 -2.31
CA ARG A 621 9.39 26.53 -1.60
C ARG A 621 8.49 25.47 -2.23
N ARG A 622 7.27 25.84 -2.66
CA ARG A 622 6.37 24.96 -3.40
C ARG A 622 6.96 24.53 -4.74
N PHE A 623 7.49 25.48 -5.51
CA PHE A 623 8.16 25.20 -6.78
C PHE A 623 9.31 24.18 -6.63
N LEU A 624 10.21 24.38 -5.67
CA LEU A 624 11.31 23.44 -5.42
C LEU A 624 10.78 22.05 -5.03
N SER A 625 9.74 22.02 -4.19
CA SER A 625 9.08 20.78 -3.80
C SER A 625 8.45 20.04 -4.98
N ASP A 626 7.82 20.76 -5.90
CA ASP A 626 7.23 20.18 -7.12
C ASP A 626 8.30 19.59 -8.04
N GLU A 627 9.44 20.28 -8.21
CA GLU A 627 10.56 19.77 -9.04
C GLU A 627 11.14 18.47 -8.47
N ILE A 628 11.37 18.42 -7.16
CA ILE A 628 11.93 17.25 -6.47
C ILE A 628 10.97 16.08 -6.50
N ASN A 629 9.70 16.30 -6.14
CA ASN A 629 8.69 15.25 -6.19
C ASN A 629 8.52 14.70 -7.61
N SER A 630 8.46 15.59 -8.61
CA SER A 630 8.36 15.18 -10.02
C SER A 630 9.54 14.32 -10.45
N PHE A 631 10.75 14.62 -9.98
CA PHE A 631 11.94 13.83 -10.28
C PHE A 631 11.88 12.43 -9.63
N TYR A 632 11.59 12.36 -8.32
CA TYR A 632 11.48 11.09 -7.62
C TYR A 632 10.36 10.20 -8.19
N PHE A 633 9.22 10.77 -8.58
CA PHE A 633 8.19 10.01 -9.29
C PHE A 633 8.70 9.40 -10.59
N ARG A 634 9.50 10.13 -11.37
CA ARG A 634 10.08 9.61 -12.62
C ARG A 634 11.11 8.52 -12.37
N MET A 635 11.92 8.61 -11.30
CA MET A 635 12.82 7.52 -10.91
C MET A 635 12.04 6.25 -10.58
N VAL A 636 10.99 6.37 -9.75
CA VAL A 636 10.11 5.24 -9.41
C VAL A 636 9.43 4.67 -10.65
N ASP A 637 8.96 5.51 -11.58
CA ASP A 637 8.35 5.04 -12.84
C ASP A 637 9.34 4.27 -13.72
N VAL A 638 10.62 4.69 -13.78
CA VAL A 638 11.68 3.95 -14.48
C VAL A 638 11.92 2.59 -13.84
N ILE A 639 11.99 2.54 -12.50
CA ILE A 639 12.18 1.29 -11.76
C ILE A 639 11.00 0.35 -11.98
N ASN A 640 9.77 0.82 -11.80
CA ASN A 640 8.56 0.01 -12.00
C ASN A 640 8.44 -0.52 -13.43
N ARG A 641 8.89 0.25 -14.42
CA ARG A 641 8.95 -0.21 -15.82
C ARG A 641 9.98 -1.33 -16.02
N ASN A 642 11.15 -1.22 -15.38
CA ASN A 642 12.27 -2.14 -15.59
C ASN A 642 12.22 -3.38 -14.67
N ALA A 643 11.65 -3.24 -13.47
CA ALA A 643 11.63 -4.23 -12.41
C ALA A 643 10.27 -4.21 -11.66
N PRO A 644 9.14 -4.53 -12.33
CA PRO A 644 7.80 -4.40 -11.75
C PRO A 644 7.52 -5.31 -10.54
N SER A 645 8.34 -6.34 -10.34
CA SER A 645 8.26 -7.25 -9.18
C SER A 645 9.12 -6.82 -8.01
N ALA A 646 10.04 -5.87 -8.18
CA ALA A 646 10.89 -5.37 -7.11
C ALA A 646 10.11 -4.37 -6.26
N LEU A 647 10.34 -4.39 -4.95
CA LEU A 647 9.84 -3.35 -4.06
C LEU A 647 10.65 -2.05 -4.26
N THR A 648 10.11 -0.94 -3.80
CA THR A 648 10.81 0.33 -3.65
C THR A 648 10.82 0.77 -2.19
N ASN A 649 11.94 1.33 -1.75
CA ASN A 649 12.13 1.91 -0.44
C ASN A 649 12.96 3.20 -0.51
N THR A 650 13.04 3.96 0.56
CA THR A 650 13.97 5.10 0.68
C THR A 650 14.32 5.31 2.15
N ASN A 651 15.49 5.91 2.44
CA ASN A 651 15.89 6.33 3.78
C ASN A 651 15.55 7.82 3.99
N ALA A 652 14.27 8.22 3.92
CA ALA A 652 13.90 9.63 4.09
C ALA A 652 14.37 10.20 5.43
N TRP A 653 14.78 11.48 5.45
CA TRP A 653 15.32 12.11 6.65
C TRP A 653 14.53 13.37 7.02
N TYR A 654 13.39 13.15 7.67
CA TYR A 654 12.43 14.22 7.97
C TYR A 654 13.01 15.30 8.90
N TYR A 655 13.76 14.94 9.93
CA TYR A 655 14.22 15.89 10.96
C TYR A 655 15.55 16.59 10.61
N CYS A 656 15.99 16.52 9.36
CA CYS A 656 17.12 17.33 8.89
C CYS A 656 16.80 18.85 8.98
N ASP A 657 17.79 19.64 9.40
CA ASP A 657 17.68 21.11 9.49
C ASP A 657 17.45 21.78 8.13
N ARG A 658 17.91 21.14 7.05
CA ARG A 658 17.86 21.69 5.70
C ARG A 658 16.62 21.30 4.92
N LYS A 659 15.71 20.51 5.52
CA LYS A 659 14.47 20.03 4.89
C LYS A 659 13.75 21.12 4.10
N TYR A 660 13.49 20.86 2.82
CA TYR A 660 12.96 21.90 1.93
C TYR A 660 11.95 21.41 0.89
N TYR A 661 11.50 20.16 0.95
CA TYR A 661 10.45 19.64 0.08
C TYR A 661 9.37 18.87 0.88
N ASP A 662 8.21 18.73 0.27
CA ASP A 662 7.03 18.10 0.85
C ASP A 662 7.00 16.59 0.55
N TYR A 663 6.90 15.77 1.59
CA TYR A 663 6.78 14.31 1.48
C TYR A 663 5.35 13.85 1.16
N VAL A 664 4.34 14.71 1.39
CA VAL A 664 2.91 14.38 1.23
C VAL A 664 2.61 13.82 -0.17
N PRO A 665 3.10 14.39 -1.29
CA PRO A 665 2.80 13.85 -2.61
C PRO A 665 3.20 12.39 -2.76
N MET A 666 4.40 12.01 -2.30
CA MET A 666 4.89 10.64 -2.41
C MET A 666 4.08 9.68 -1.51
N ALA A 667 3.85 10.05 -0.25
CA ALA A 667 3.11 9.22 0.71
C ALA A 667 1.68 8.88 0.24
N TYR A 668 0.98 9.84 -0.38
CA TYR A 668 -0.38 9.64 -0.90
C TYR A 668 -0.43 9.12 -2.35
N SER A 669 0.72 8.90 -3.01
CA SER A 669 0.74 8.45 -4.40
C SER A 669 0.46 6.96 -4.58
N GLY A 670 0.68 6.16 -3.52
CA GLY A 670 0.69 4.69 -3.60
C GLY A 670 1.85 4.12 -4.45
N LYS A 671 2.80 4.94 -4.91
CA LYS A 671 3.91 4.49 -5.76
C LYS A 671 5.09 3.93 -4.98
N MET A 672 5.30 4.38 -3.74
CA MET A 672 6.34 3.83 -2.88
C MET A 672 5.79 2.56 -2.21
N THR A 673 6.41 1.41 -2.43
CA THR A 673 5.90 0.16 -1.84
C THR A 673 6.22 0.03 -0.35
N ARG A 674 7.32 0.66 0.11
CA ARG A 674 7.79 0.66 1.51
C ARG A 674 8.36 2.03 1.83
N GLU A 675 7.62 2.86 2.54
CA GLU A 675 8.18 4.07 3.12
C GLU A 675 9.30 3.71 4.09
N GLY A 676 10.23 4.63 4.34
CA GLY A 676 11.37 4.35 5.19
C GLY A 676 12.10 5.59 5.63
N ALA A 677 12.96 5.43 6.62
CA ALA A 677 13.75 6.52 7.18
C ALA A 677 15.13 6.05 7.66
N GLY A 678 16.06 6.99 7.71
CA GLY A 678 17.20 6.88 8.61
C GLY A 678 16.76 7.14 10.05
N PHE A 679 16.94 6.17 10.95
CA PHE A 679 16.45 6.24 12.33
C PHE A 679 17.59 6.44 13.34
N TYR A 680 17.74 7.67 13.83
CA TYR A 680 18.87 8.12 14.65
C TYR A 680 18.46 8.96 15.87
N PRO A 681 17.83 8.37 16.89
CA PRO A 681 17.37 9.07 18.10
C PRO A 681 18.50 9.47 19.09
N GLY A 682 19.76 9.49 18.64
CA GLY A 682 20.93 9.78 19.46
C GLY A 682 21.39 8.62 20.35
N GLY A 683 22.20 8.92 21.37
CA GLY A 683 22.86 7.93 22.23
C GLY A 683 22.35 7.84 23.67
N SER A 684 21.25 8.51 24.02
CA SER A 684 20.75 8.50 25.41
C SER A 684 19.81 7.31 25.66
N LEU A 685 20.09 6.56 26.73
CA LEU A 685 19.14 5.56 27.27
C LEU A 685 18.11 6.19 28.21
N LEU A 686 18.51 7.25 28.92
CA LEU A 686 17.77 7.84 30.03
C LEU A 686 16.80 8.94 29.57
N SER A 687 17.14 9.61 28.47
CA SER A 687 16.35 10.70 27.90
C SER A 687 15.65 10.21 26.63
N ASN A 688 14.34 10.41 26.56
CA ASN A 688 13.49 9.95 25.46
C ASN A 688 13.07 11.00 24.42
N PRO A 689 13.26 12.35 24.56
CA PRO A 689 12.82 13.31 23.54
C PRO A 689 13.35 13.01 22.13
N ALA A 690 14.62 12.62 21.98
CA ALA A 690 15.18 12.28 20.68
C ALA A 690 14.62 10.97 20.10
N LEU A 691 14.21 10.02 20.96
CA LEU A 691 13.44 8.85 20.54
C LEU A 691 12.04 9.26 20.06
N TYR A 692 11.37 10.14 20.80
CA TYR A 692 10.03 10.62 20.46
C TYR A 692 10.04 11.40 19.14
N ASP A 693 11.04 12.25 18.91
CA ASP A 693 11.25 12.96 17.64
C ASP A 693 11.50 12.00 16.46
N ALA A 694 12.32 10.96 16.66
CA ALA A 694 12.55 9.96 15.62
C ALA A 694 11.29 9.13 15.30
N LEU A 695 10.48 8.77 16.31
CA LEU A 695 9.19 8.10 16.12
C LEU A 695 8.16 9.01 15.44
N PHE A 696 8.15 10.30 15.80
CA PHE A 696 7.38 11.32 15.11
C PHE A 696 7.80 11.41 13.63
N GLY A 697 9.10 11.29 13.35
CA GLY A 697 9.65 11.18 12.00
C GLY A 697 9.05 10.03 11.19
N ILE A 698 8.90 8.84 11.76
CA ILE A 698 8.21 7.70 11.11
C ILE A 698 6.79 8.11 10.73
N ALA A 699 6.01 8.62 11.69
CA ALA A 699 4.63 9.05 11.45
C ALA A 699 4.55 10.17 10.39
N ARG A 700 5.52 11.09 10.36
CA ARG A 700 5.60 12.22 9.41
C ARG A 700 5.95 11.84 7.98
N ILE A 701 6.55 10.66 7.79
CA ILE A 701 6.88 10.11 6.47
C ILE A 701 5.77 9.16 6.02
N GLN A 702 5.23 8.35 6.95
CA GLN A 702 4.21 7.35 6.65
C GLN A 702 2.82 7.97 6.42
N PHE A 703 2.48 9.07 7.10
CA PHE A 703 1.13 9.66 7.09
C PHE A 703 0.05 8.59 7.36
N GLU A 704 -0.96 8.51 6.48
CA GLU A 704 -2.07 7.55 6.51
C GLU A 704 -1.76 6.26 5.73
N SER A 705 -0.52 6.07 5.24
CA SER A 705 -0.14 4.85 4.52
C SER A 705 -0.20 3.63 5.44
N ASP A 706 -0.85 2.57 4.95
CA ASP A 706 -0.89 1.25 5.58
C ASP A 706 0.21 0.30 5.06
N ASN A 707 1.06 0.81 4.16
CA ASN A 707 2.25 0.07 3.74
C ASN A 707 3.18 -0.15 4.94
N PRO A 708 3.89 -1.29 4.99
CA PRO A 708 4.90 -1.50 6.00
C PRO A 708 6.06 -0.51 5.88
N PHE A 709 6.53 -0.02 7.02
CA PHE A 709 7.63 0.95 7.10
C PHE A 709 8.97 0.24 7.29
N TRP A 710 10.04 0.68 6.60
CA TRP A 710 11.37 0.07 6.70
C TRP A 710 12.44 1.09 7.06
N CYS A 711 13.04 0.96 8.24
CA CYS A 711 14.26 1.69 8.58
C CYS A 711 15.50 0.97 8.01
N ASN A 712 15.77 1.23 6.73
CA ASN A 712 16.94 0.74 6.01
C ASN A 712 18.25 1.43 6.44
N GLU A 713 18.16 2.46 7.28
CA GLU A 713 19.24 3.03 8.08
C GLU A 713 18.80 3.08 9.55
N PHE A 714 19.63 2.53 10.44
CA PHE A 714 19.31 2.41 11.86
C PHE A 714 20.54 2.66 12.71
N ALA A 715 20.32 3.19 13.92
CA ALA A 715 21.39 3.60 14.81
C ALA A 715 22.43 2.48 15.08
N THR A 716 23.71 2.79 14.88
CA THR A 716 24.85 2.07 15.49
C THR A 716 25.83 3.06 16.10
N MET A 717 26.35 3.99 15.29
CA MET A 717 27.20 5.16 15.58
C MET A 717 27.58 5.38 17.06
N THR A 718 27.06 6.42 17.70
CA THR A 718 27.32 6.78 19.10
C THR A 718 26.37 6.09 20.07
N SER A 719 25.67 5.04 19.64
CA SER A 719 24.65 4.36 20.45
C SER A 719 25.32 3.66 21.62
N VAL A 720 24.90 3.96 22.85
CA VAL A 720 25.35 3.27 24.06
C VAL A 720 24.76 1.84 24.13
N PRO A 721 25.26 0.94 25.01
CA PRO A 721 24.73 -0.43 25.11
C PRO A 721 23.20 -0.45 25.34
N LYS A 722 22.48 -1.43 24.76
CA LYS A 722 21.01 -1.59 24.82
C LYS A 722 20.17 -0.58 24.04
N ALA A 723 20.75 0.54 23.60
CA ALA A 723 19.99 1.60 22.95
C ALA A 723 19.40 1.11 21.61
N MET A 724 20.18 0.36 20.83
CA MET A 724 19.75 -0.11 19.49
C MET A 724 18.59 -1.10 19.63
N ARG A 725 18.66 -2.00 20.62
CA ARG A 725 17.56 -2.92 20.92
C ARG A 725 16.32 -2.19 21.43
N LYS A 726 16.45 -1.24 22.36
CA LYS A 726 15.35 -0.38 22.83
C LYS A 726 14.65 0.30 21.65
N TYR A 727 15.43 0.89 20.74
CA TYR A 727 14.92 1.58 19.57
C TYR A 727 14.20 0.62 18.60
N ALA A 728 14.75 -0.57 18.35
CA ALA A 728 14.15 -1.55 17.46
C ALA A 728 12.71 -1.89 17.89
N TYR A 729 12.50 -2.18 19.18
CA TYR A 729 11.17 -2.45 19.72
C TYR A 729 10.24 -1.24 19.75
N ALA A 730 10.76 -0.04 20.02
CA ALA A 730 9.97 1.19 19.95
C ALA A 730 9.39 1.38 18.54
N THR A 731 10.20 1.12 17.50
CA THR A 731 9.74 1.28 16.10
C THR A 731 8.74 0.22 15.65
N LEU A 732 8.72 -0.99 16.24
CA LEU A 732 7.71 -2.01 15.94
C LEU A 732 6.29 -1.52 16.25
N MET A 733 6.12 -0.69 17.28
CA MET A 733 4.84 -0.09 17.67
C MET A 733 4.35 0.99 16.68
N TYR A 734 5.17 1.32 15.68
CA TYR A 734 4.89 2.29 14.63
C TYR A 734 4.96 1.64 13.24
N GLY A 735 4.75 0.32 13.16
CA GLY A 735 4.65 -0.40 11.89
C GLY A 735 5.98 -0.68 11.20
N ASN A 736 7.12 -0.38 11.84
CA ASN A 736 8.43 -0.73 11.28
C ASN A 736 8.62 -2.25 11.20
N GLN A 737 9.21 -2.73 10.11
CA GLN A 737 9.59 -4.13 9.94
C GLN A 737 11.08 -4.33 9.73
N MET A 738 11.87 -3.26 9.56
CA MET A 738 13.27 -3.39 9.17
C MET A 738 14.18 -2.53 10.05
N VAL A 739 15.28 -3.12 10.49
CA VAL A 739 16.37 -2.42 11.20
C VAL A 739 17.71 -2.76 10.56
N CYS A 740 18.22 -1.85 9.74
CA CYS A 740 19.52 -2.01 9.07
C CYS A 740 20.56 -1.06 9.68
N GLY A 741 21.50 -1.59 10.46
CA GLY A 741 22.49 -0.75 11.15
C GLY A 741 23.40 0.03 10.20
N TRP A 742 23.46 1.35 10.37
CA TRP A 742 24.46 2.23 9.75
C TRP A 742 25.66 2.36 10.69
N THR A 743 26.77 1.64 10.48
CA THR A 743 27.13 0.84 9.30
C THR A 743 27.78 -0.50 9.69
N TRP A 744 28.03 -1.39 8.74
CA TRP A 744 28.67 -2.70 8.98
C TRP A 744 30.06 -2.53 9.57
N GLN A 745 30.96 -1.85 8.87
CA GLN A 745 32.33 -1.58 9.31
C GLN A 745 32.57 -0.07 9.38
N SER A 746 33.24 0.38 10.45
CA SER A 746 33.70 1.76 10.57
C SER A 746 34.60 2.13 9.39
N MET A 747 34.27 3.23 8.70
CA MET A 747 34.97 3.66 7.49
C MET A 747 36.40 4.11 7.78
N HIS A 748 37.36 3.74 6.93
CA HIS A 748 38.77 4.15 7.09
C HIS A 748 39.06 5.60 6.67
N GLY A 749 38.14 6.26 5.96
CA GLY A 749 38.33 7.61 5.44
C GLY A 749 37.01 8.31 5.11
N GLY A 750 37.11 9.58 4.70
CA GLY A 750 35.94 10.42 4.39
C GLY A 750 35.34 11.13 5.61
N GLU A 751 34.19 11.77 5.39
CA GLU A 751 33.48 12.61 6.36
C GLU A 751 32.91 11.81 7.54
N GLU A 752 32.63 10.52 7.35
CA GLU A 752 32.02 9.64 8.36
C GLU A 752 33.03 8.67 9.00
N GLN A 753 34.33 8.85 8.79
CA GLN A 753 35.38 7.95 9.28
C GLN A 753 35.39 7.72 10.79
N TYR A 754 34.75 8.58 11.59
CA TYR A 754 34.65 8.47 13.05
C TYR A 754 33.34 7.84 13.54
N PHE A 755 32.46 7.45 12.62
CA PHE A 755 31.27 6.68 12.95
C PHE A 755 31.66 5.22 13.22
N MET A 756 31.24 4.75 14.38
CA MET A 756 31.55 3.40 14.83
C MET A 756 30.47 2.43 14.32
N GLY A 757 30.85 1.51 13.43
CA GLY A 757 30.00 0.45 12.91
C GLY A 757 29.87 -0.77 13.84
N MET A 758 29.38 -1.89 13.31
CA MET A 758 29.33 -3.18 14.00
C MET A 758 30.70 -3.88 14.08
N MET A 759 31.60 -3.49 13.17
CA MET A 759 32.99 -3.88 13.09
C MET A 759 33.87 -2.63 13.16
N ASP A 760 34.93 -2.68 13.95
CA ASP A 760 35.88 -1.57 14.13
C ASP A 760 36.85 -1.47 12.94
N TRP A 761 37.67 -0.41 12.89
CA TRP A 761 38.62 -0.18 11.78
C TRP A 761 39.64 -1.31 11.59
N ASP A 762 39.94 -2.08 12.65
CA ASP A 762 40.85 -3.23 12.61
C ASP A 762 40.16 -4.52 12.13
N GLY A 763 38.90 -4.44 11.74
CA GLY A 763 38.09 -5.56 11.29
C GLY A 763 37.56 -6.45 12.43
N GLN A 764 37.74 -6.08 13.71
CA GLN A 764 37.21 -6.86 14.83
C GLN A 764 35.74 -6.54 15.09
N LEU A 765 34.97 -7.56 15.45
CA LEU A 765 33.57 -7.41 15.85
C LEU A 765 33.48 -6.75 17.23
N ASN A 766 32.55 -5.81 17.39
CA ASN A 766 32.32 -5.13 18.66
C ASN A 766 30.93 -5.45 19.23
N ARG A 767 30.59 -4.87 20.40
CA ARG A 767 29.31 -5.12 21.09
C ARG A 767 28.06 -4.89 20.22
N LYS A 768 28.13 -4.02 19.21
CA LYS A 768 26.96 -3.65 18.40
C LYS A 768 26.56 -4.77 17.45
N TYR A 769 27.53 -5.50 16.92
CA TYR A 769 27.28 -6.74 16.19
C TYR A 769 26.45 -7.72 17.03
N TYR A 770 26.86 -7.93 18.29
CA TYR A 770 26.17 -8.86 19.18
C TYR A 770 24.77 -8.37 19.61
N GLU A 771 24.59 -7.06 19.78
CA GLU A 771 23.27 -6.48 20.07
C GLU A 771 22.32 -6.63 18.87
N TYR A 772 22.79 -6.41 17.63
CA TYR A 772 21.97 -6.68 16.44
C TYR A 772 21.70 -8.16 16.21
N LYS A 773 22.67 -9.04 16.53
CA LYS A 773 22.45 -10.48 16.55
C LYS A 773 21.33 -10.87 17.52
N GLN A 774 21.32 -10.29 18.72
CA GLN A 774 20.22 -10.51 19.68
C GLN A 774 18.88 -10.03 19.11
N ILE A 775 18.84 -8.85 18.47
CA ILE A 775 17.62 -8.35 17.82
C ILE A 775 17.14 -9.33 16.74
N ALA A 776 18.03 -9.86 15.90
CA ALA A 776 17.69 -10.84 14.87
C ALA A 776 17.09 -12.13 15.44
N GLU A 777 17.71 -12.68 16.49
CA GLU A 777 17.22 -13.89 17.17
C GLU A 777 15.84 -13.67 17.80
N GLU A 778 15.60 -12.50 18.39
CA GLU A 778 14.33 -12.16 19.01
C GLU A 778 13.23 -11.85 18.00
N PHE A 779 13.55 -11.06 16.97
CA PHE A 779 12.63 -10.74 15.87
C PHE A 779 12.15 -12.00 15.17
N LYS A 780 13.01 -13.01 15.04
CA LYS A 780 12.64 -14.31 14.48
C LYS A 780 11.55 -15.04 15.29
N LYS A 781 11.49 -14.84 16.62
CA LYS A 781 10.47 -15.45 17.47
C LYS A 781 9.10 -14.79 17.32
N ILE A 782 9.07 -13.50 16.97
CA ILE A 782 7.85 -12.68 17.00
C ILE A 782 7.38 -12.25 15.60
N GLU A 783 8.14 -12.51 14.53
CA GLU A 783 7.86 -12.01 13.18
C GLU A 783 6.46 -12.32 12.65
N THR A 784 5.83 -13.41 13.12
CA THR A 784 4.49 -13.84 12.70
C THR A 784 3.36 -12.88 13.11
N PHE A 785 3.61 -12.06 14.14
CA PHE A 785 2.67 -11.09 14.72
C PHE A 785 2.80 -9.69 14.10
N PHE A 786 3.81 -9.46 13.27
CA PHE A 786 4.10 -8.17 12.65
C PHE A 786 3.85 -8.21 11.13
N PRO A 787 3.58 -7.06 10.47
CA PRO A 787 3.66 -5.69 10.99
C PRO A 787 2.49 -5.34 11.92
N TYR A 788 2.76 -4.44 12.88
CA TYR A 788 1.70 -3.81 13.66
C TYR A 788 0.83 -2.94 12.76
N LYS A 789 -0.49 -3.09 12.84
CA LYS A 789 -1.45 -2.25 12.13
C LYS A 789 -1.97 -1.15 13.04
N ILE A 790 -1.60 0.08 12.74
CA ILE A 790 -2.06 1.27 13.47
C ILE A 790 -3.56 1.45 13.20
N ASN A 791 -4.37 1.44 14.26
CA ASN A 791 -5.82 1.65 14.16
C ASN A 791 -6.19 2.94 14.92
N ALA A 792 -5.94 4.08 14.27
CA ALA A 792 -6.10 5.40 14.87
C ALA A 792 -7.53 5.93 14.73
N GLU A 793 -8.11 6.37 15.85
CA GLU A 793 -9.37 7.13 15.86
C GLU A 793 -9.12 8.65 15.95
N ILE A 794 -7.85 9.05 15.94
CA ILE A 794 -7.37 10.42 16.10
C ILE A 794 -6.46 10.80 14.91
N GLY A 795 -6.80 11.89 14.23
CA GLY A 795 -6.03 12.48 13.16
C GLY A 795 -5.30 13.75 13.61
N LEU A 796 -4.03 13.89 13.24
CA LEU A 796 -3.20 15.07 13.50
C LEU A 796 -2.83 15.73 12.16
N ALA A 797 -3.36 16.92 11.90
CA ALA A 797 -3.15 17.58 10.62
C ALA A 797 -1.74 18.15 10.49
N TYR A 798 -1.16 17.92 9.32
CA TYR A 798 0.10 18.51 8.86
C TYR A 798 -0.16 19.42 7.65
N SER A 799 0.64 20.47 7.51
CA SER A 799 0.63 21.36 6.35
C SER A 799 2.05 21.83 6.02
N PHE A 800 2.60 21.40 4.88
CA PHE A 800 3.90 21.89 4.39
C PHE A 800 3.93 23.41 4.18
N PRO A 801 2.90 24.06 3.59
CA PRO A 801 2.84 25.53 3.57
C PRO A 801 2.94 26.15 4.96
N SER A 802 2.23 25.60 5.95
CA SER A 802 2.27 26.07 7.34
C SER A 802 3.62 25.84 8.00
N GLN A 803 4.31 24.74 7.68
CA GLN A 803 5.69 24.49 8.08
C GLN A 803 6.63 25.59 7.57
N MET A 804 6.50 25.97 6.29
CA MET A 804 7.37 26.99 5.67
C MET A 804 7.17 28.39 6.27
N VAL A 805 5.91 28.81 6.47
CA VAL A 805 5.61 30.11 7.10
C VAL A 805 5.80 30.10 8.62
N GLY A 806 5.83 28.90 9.22
CA GLY A 806 5.93 28.64 10.66
C GLY A 806 7.07 29.38 11.36
N SER A 807 8.16 29.66 10.65
CA SER A 807 9.30 30.45 11.13
C SER A 807 8.97 31.88 11.56
N SER A 808 7.80 32.41 11.18
CA SER A 808 7.32 33.74 11.57
C SER A 808 6.57 33.76 12.91
N TYR A 809 6.34 32.59 13.52
CA TYR A 809 5.60 32.44 14.77
C TYR A 809 6.51 31.98 15.91
N PRO A 810 6.24 32.37 17.18
CA PRO A 810 7.04 31.93 18.33
C PRO A 810 7.09 30.41 18.52
N VAL A 811 5.99 29.72 18.20
CA VAL A 811 5.89 28.26 18.24
C VAL A 811 5.46 27.77 16.86
N LYS A 812 6.36 27.02 16.19
CA LYS A 812 6.20 26.56 14.81
C LYS A 812 5.14 25.47 14.70
N HIS A 813 4.56 25.32 13.51
CA HIS A 813 3.62 24.23 13.19
C HIS A 813 4.18 22.85 13.56
N ASP A 814 5.41 22.52 13.13
CA ASP A 814 6.02 21.20 13.43
C ASP A 814 6.16 20.94 14.93
N THR A 815 6.52 21.96 15.72
CA THR A 815 6.66 21.85 17.17
C THR A 815 5.31 21.58 17.83
N GLN A 816 4.27 22.30 17.41
CA GLN A 816 2.90 22.07 17.90
C GLN A 816 2.41 20.67 17.53
N LEU A 817 2.66 20.22 16.30
CA LEU A 817 2.28 18.90 15.82
C LEU A 817 3.03 17.79 16.58
N GLN A 818 4.31 17.99 16.88
CA GLN A 818 5.11 17.07 17.68
C GLN A 818 4.57 16.96 19.12
N HIS A 819 4.22 18.07 19.78
CA HIS A 819 3.59 18.02 21.09
C HIS A 819 2.28 17.22 21.06
N CYS A 820 1.43 17.43 20.03
CA CYS A 820 0.23 16.61 19.85
C CYS A 820 0.55 15.12 19.69
N PHE A 821 1.59 14.75 18.93
CA PHE A 821 2.01 13.37 18.78
C PHE A 821 2.49 12.77 20.11
N GLU A 822 3.34 13.48 20.85
CA GLU A 822 3.89 13.06 22.13
C GLU A 822 2.81 12.86 23.20
N LEU A 823 1.77 13.68 23.19
CA LEU A 823 0.60 13.56 24.06
C LEU A 823 -0.03 12.16 23.97
N PHE A 824 -0.24 11.64 22.75
CA PHE A 824 -0.85 10.33 22.54
C PHE A 824 0.14 9.18 22.62
N LEU A 825 1.41 9.42 22.27
CA LEU A 825 2.51 8.48 22.51
C LEU A 825 2.57 8.10 24.01
N GLN A 826 2.53 9.08 24.90
CA GLN A 826 2.57 8.88 26.36
C GLN A 826 1.33 8.14 26.90
N LYS A 827 0.18 8.29 26.23
CA LYS A 827 -1.08 7.57 26.56
C LYS A 827 -1.16 6.18 25.91
N ASN A 828 -0.12 5.75 25.21
CA ASN A 828 -0.08 4.49 24.46
C ASN A 828 -1.19 4.33 23.41
N MET A 829 -1.57 5.43 22.75
CA MET A 829 -2.65 5.47 21.77
C MET A 829 -2.13 5.59 20.34
N ASP A 830 -2.92 5.07 19.41
CA ASP A 830 -2.64 5.18 17.98
C ASP A 830 -3.18 6.51 17.43
N VAL A 831 -2.34 7.18 16.65
CA VAL A 831 -2.66 8.41 15.93
C VAL A 831 -2.14 8.32 14.50
N ARG A 832 -2.74 9.09 13.60
CA ARG A 832 -2.25 9.25 12.22
C ARG A 832 -1.98 10.72 11.93
N ILE A 833 -0.83 11.00 11.31
CA ILE A 833 -0.55 12.32 10.73
C ILE A 833 -1.15 12.34 9.33
N LEU A 834 -1.81 13.43 8.96
CA LEU A 834 -2.54 13.53 7.70
C LEU A 834 -2.39 14.88 7.02
N ASP A 835 -2.57 14.90 5.70
CA ASP A 835 -2.88 16.12 4.95
C ASP A 835 -4.40 16.26 4.82
N ILE A 836 -4.96 17.38 5.24
CA ILE A 836 -6.42 17.59 5.30
C ILE A 836 -7.06 17.42 3.93
N ASN A 837 -6.42 17.97 2.89
CA ASN A 837 -6.98 17.96 1.55
C ASN A 837 -6.94 16.56 0.90
N ARG A 838 -6.01 15.69 1.29
CA ARG A 838 -5.90 14.33 0.74
C ARG A 838 -6.59 13.26 1.57
N SER A 839 -6.68 13.44 2.88
CA SER A 839 -7.36 12.51 3.79
C SER A 839 -8.87 12.41 3.55
N GLN A 840 -9.46 11.27 3.88
CA GLN A 840 -10.91 11.11 3.99
C GLN A 840 -11.46 11.66 5.32
N LEU A 841 -10.58 11.95 6.29
CA LEU A 841 -10.90 12.40 7.64
C LEU A 841 -11.78 11.40 8.43
N ASP A 842 -11.52 10.10 8.27
CA ASP A 842 -12.24 9.00 8.95
C ASP A 842 -11.81 8.86 10.43
N TYR A 843 -11.97 9.93 11.21
CA TYR A 843 -11.56 10.02 12.61
C TYR A 843 -12.70 10.43 13.53
N LYS A 844 -12.58 10.14 14.84
CA LYS A 844 -13.47 10.71 15.86
C LYS A 844 -13.00 12.11 16.28
N LEU A 845 -11.69 12.28 16.39
CA LEU A 845 -11.03 13.51 16.80
C LEU A 845 -10.00 13.94 15.75
N LEU A 846 -10.09 15.19 15.30
CA LEU A 846 -9.11 15.84 14.43
C LEU A 846 -8.44 16.99 15.18
N ILE A 847 -7.11 17.08 15.14
CA ILE A 847 -6.37 18.22 15.71
C ILE A 847 -5.66 18.99 14.60
N LEU A 848 -5.82 20.31 14.59
CA LEU A 848 -5.23 21.27 13.67
C LEU A 848 -4.20 22.15 14.42
N PRO A 849 -2.98 21.64 14.66
CA PRO A 849 -1.98 22.34 15.47
C PRO A 849 -1.23 23.40 14.65
N GLY A 850 -1.55 24.68 14.79
CA GLY A 850 -0.82 25.77 14.14
C GLY A 850 -0.83 25.72 12.60
N ILE A 851 -1.95 25.32 11.99
CA ILE A 851 -2.11 25.26 10.52
C ILE A 851 -2.35 26.67 9.99
N ALA A 852 -1.29 27.47 9.90
CA ALA A 852 -1.36 28.88 9.54
C ALA A 852 -1.97 29.15 8.15
N VAL A 853 -1.64 28.31 7.17
CA VAL A 853 -2.14 28.40 5.80
C VAL A 853 -3.34 27.47 5.65
N MET A 854 -4.52 28.03 5.40
CA MET A 854 -5.76 27.28 5.24
C MET A 854 -6.39 27.60 3.89
N ASP A 855 -6.31 26.67 2.94
CA ASP A 855 -7.02 26.80 1.68
C ASP A 855 -8.51 26.44 1.83
N LYS A 856 -9.32 26.86 0.85
CA LYS A 856 -10.77 26.64 0.87
C LYS A 856 -11.13 25.14 0.88
N ALA A 857 -10.40 24.31 0.15
CA ALA A 857 -10.71 22.87 0.06
C ALA A 857 -10.51 22.16 1.41
N SER A 858 -9.43 22.49 2.10
CA SER A 858 -9.10 21.98 3.43
C SER A 858 -10.11 22.48 4.46
N ALA A 859 -10.47 23.76 4.41
CA ALA A 859 -11.51 24.32 5.28
C ALA A 859 -12.87 23.64 5.06
N ASP A 860 -13.26 23.40 3.82
CA ASP A 860 -14.52 22.72 3.48
C ASP A 860 -14.56 21.28 3.99
N LYS A 861 -13.43 20.58 3.94
CA LYS A 861 -13.31 19.24 4.51
C LYS A 861 -13.43 19.24 6.03
N VAL A 862 -12.79 20.19 6.72
CA VAL A 862 -12.95 20.35 8.17
C VAL A 862 -14.40 20.69 8.52
N GLU A 863 -15.02 21.61 7.78
CA GLU A 863 -16.43 21.95 7.97
C GLU A 863 -17.34 20.74 7.79
N ALA A 864 -17.13 19.96 6.73
CA ALA A 864 -17.90 18.74 6.44
C ALA A 864 -17.73 17.70 7.55
N PHE A 865 -16.49 17.47 7.98
CA PHE A 865 -16.14 16.55 9.08
C PHE A 865 -16.90 16.89 10.37
N VAL A 866 -16.88 18.16 10.78
CA VAL A 866 -17.61 18.63 11.97
C VAL A 866 -19.12 18.51 11.75
N LYS A 867 -19.64 18.94 10.59
CA LYS A 867 -21.08 18.81 10.27
C LYS A 867 -21.58 17.37 10.36
N SER A 868 -20.77 16.38 9.96
CA SER A 868 -21.12 14.97 10.01
C SER A 868 -21.05 14.32 11.39
N GLY A 869 -20.46 14.98 12.39
CA GLY A 869 -20.36 14.47 13.77
C GLY A 869 -18.95 14.40 14.33
N GLY A 870 -17.92 14.74 13.54
CA GLY A 870 -16.54 14.77 14.00
C GLY A 870 -16.29 15.88 15.03
N THR A 871 -15.29 15.68 15.89
CA THR A 871 -14.81 16.71 16.81
C THR A 871 -13.46 17.24 16.33
N VAL A 872 -13.32 18.56 16.21
CA VAL A 872 -12.06 19.20 15.82
C VAL A 872 -11.52 20.09 16.94
N ILE A 873 -10.21 20.03 17.19
CA ILE A 873 -9.46 21.01 17.97
C ILE A 873 -8.58 21.82 17.03
N MET A 874 -8.63 23.14 17.10
CA MET A 874 -7.71 24.03 16.39
C MET A 874 -6.98 24.91 17.40
N THR A 875 -5.65 24.98 17.30
CA THR A 875 -4.82 25.79 18.20
C THR A 875 -4.47 27.14 17.57
N SER A 876 -3.85 28.03 18.36
CA SER A 876 -3.41 29.33 17.86
C SER A 876 -2.40 29.21 16.72
N HIS A 877 -2.21 30.31 15.99
CA HIS A 877 -1.48 30.35 14.73
C HIS A 877 -2.14 29.60 13.57
N SER A 878 -3.43 29.24 13.67
CA SER A 878 -4.15 28.51 12.61
C SER A 878 -5.10 29.39 11.79
N ALA A 879 -5.27 29.03 10.51
CA ALA A 879 -6.15 29.69 9.54
C ALA A 879 -6.04 31.22 9.51
N LEU A 880 -4.79 31.70 9.57
CA LEU A 880 -4.42 33.11 9.49
C LEU A 880 -4.24 33.57 8.04
N LEU A 881 -3.74 32.67 7.19
CA LEU A 881 -3.32 32.94 5.83
C LEU A 881 -4.16 32.13 4.82
N GLU A 882 -4.49 32.75 3.70
CA GLU A 882 -5.01 32.10 2.49
C GLU A 882 -3.91 31.25 1.83
N GLU A 883 -4.26 30.45 0.82
CA GLU A 883 -3.33 29.59 0.09
C GLU A 883 -2.17 30.36 -0.56
N THR A 884 -2.34 31.66 -0.81
CA THR A 884 -1.32 32.56 -1.37
C THR A 884 -0.28 33.00 -0.33
N GLY A 885 -0.53 32.76 0.96
CA GLY A 885 0.28 33.26 2.07
C GLY A 885 -0.14 34.65 2.56
N GLN A 886 -1.16 35.27 1.96
CA GLN A 886 -1.73 36.53 2.45
C GLN A 886 -2.64 36.30 3.64
N VAL A 887 -2.66 37.24 4.58
CA VAL A 887 -3.61 37.23 5.70
C VAL A 887 -5.04 37.36 5.16
N PHE A 888 -5.96 36.56 5.69
CA PHE A 888 -7.38 36.65 5.34
C PHE A 888 -7.91 38.09 5.51
N ALA A 889 -8.63 38.58 4.50
CA ALA A 889 -9.37 39.84 4.60
C ALA A 889 -10.70 39.70 5.38
N THR A 890 -11.12 38.45 5.64
CA THR A 890 -12.33 38.11 6.41
C THR A 890 -12.03 37.93 7.90
N THR A 891 -13.09 37.69 8.70
CA THR A 891 -12.95 37.36 10.12
C THR A 891 -12.08 36.11 10.30
N LEU A 892 -11.08 36.19 11.19
CA LEU A 892 -10.25 35.05 11.61
C LEU A 892 -11.04 34.13 12.57
N PRO A 893 -10.94 32.79 12.51
CA PRO A 893 -10.02 31.95 11.71
C PRO A 893 -10.46 31.66 10.25
N GLY A 894 -10.62 32.70 9.43
CA GLY A 894 -10.69 32.63 7.99
C GLY A 894 -11.98 31.94 7.55
N HIS A 895 -11.83 30.99 6.63
CA HIS A 895 -12.93 30.14 6.15
C HIS A 895 -13.64 29.35 7.26
N LEU A 896 -13.06 29.21 8.46
CA LEU A 896 -13.58 28.40 9.55
C LEU A 896 -14.23 29.21 10.68
N ASN A 897 -14.35 30.54 10.57
CA ASN A 897 -14.85 31.37 11.66
C ASN A 897 -16.27 30.99 12.15
N GLU A 898 -17.18 30.66 11.23
CA GLU A 898 -18.54 30.21 11.55
C GLU A 898 -18.54 28.80 12.17
N VAL A 899 -17.62 27.92 11.74
CA VAL A 899 -17.48 26.56 12.30
C VAL A 899 -17.09 26.62 13.76
N PHE A 900 -16.15 27.49 14.13
CA PHE A 900 -15.69 27.65 15.51
C PHE A 900 -16.52 28.66 16.32
N GLY A 901 -17.43 29.40 15.70
CA GLY A 901 -18.33 30.33 16.40
C GLY A 901 -17.57 31.44 17.15
N ILE A 902 -16.49 31.95 16.55
CA ILE A 902 -15.62 32.97 17.14
C ILE A 902 -15.10 33.97 16.09
N ARG A 903 -14.61 35.11 16.58
CA ARG A 903 -13.65 35.96 15.87
C ARG A 903 -12.34 35.99 16.66
N VAL A 904 -11.22 35.76 16.00
CA VAL A 904 -9.88 36.07 16.53
C VAL A 904 -9.58 37.53 16.22
N GLY A 905 -9.50 38.35 17.27
CA GLY A 905 -9.30 39.80 17.17
C GLY A 905 -7.86 40.23 16.96
N GLY A 906 -6.91 39.34 17.25
CA GLY A 906 -5.47 39.58 17.27
C GLY A 906 -4.81 38.62 18.26
N PHE A 907 -3.58 38.91 18.64
CA PHE A 907 -2.87 38.24 19.72
C PHE A 907 -2.29 39.28 20.67
N GLU A 908 -2.11 38.90 21.93
CA GLU A 908 -1.32 39.65 22.90
C GLU A 908 -0.07 38.87 23.26
N GLU A 909 1.00 39.60 23.58
CA GLU A 909 2.29 39.02 23.95
C GLU A 909 2.43 38.94 25.46
N THR A 910 2.94 37.81 25.92
CA THR A 910 3.33 37.64 27.32
C THR A 910 4.77 38.10 27.50
N LYS A 911 5.09 38.66 28.68
CA LYS A 911 6.38 39.03 29.33
C LYS A 911 7.62 39.46 28.50
N ASN A 912 7.87 38.91 27.31
CA ASN A 912 9.04 39.13 26.47
C ASN A 912 8.94 40.32 25.51
N MET A 913 7.76 40.86 25.22
CA MET A 913 7.62 41.91 24.19
C MET A 913 6.72 43.11 24.56
N ASN A 914 5.93 43.04 25.66
CA ASN A 914 5.06 44.15 26.03
C ASN A 914 5.07 44.39 27.55
N GLU A 915 5.51 45.58 27.98
CA GLU A 915 5.56 46.00 29.39
C GLU A 915 4.16 46.24 29.99
N ILE A 916 3.11 46.28 29.15
CA ILE A 916 1.74 46.66 29.55
C ILE A 916 0.98 45.52 30.26
N SER A 917 1.43 44.27 30.19
CA SER A 917 0.85 43.18 31.00
C SER A 917 1.18 43.30 32.51
N ARG A 918 1.86 44.37 32.92
CA ARG A 918 2.40 44.56 34.27
C ARG A 918 1.76 45.75 34.98
N LEU A 919 0.67 45.47 35.69
CA LEU A 919 0.43 46.12 37.00
C LEU A 919 0.17 45.12 38.14
N SER A 920 -0.17 43.86 37.85
CA SER A 920 -0.51 42.85 38.88
C SER A 920 0.22 41.50 38.76
N TYR A 921 0.66 41.08 37.57
CA TYR A 921 1.19 39.74 37.37
C TYR A 921 2.73 39.69 37.42
N LYS A 922 3.29 39.04 38.45
CA LYS A 922 4.74 38.93 38.72
C LYS A 922 5.33 37.55 38.45
N GLU A 923 4.50 36.55 38.22
CA GLU A 923 4.92 35.15 38.05
C GLU A 923 5.48 34.88 36.64
N LYS A 924 5.98 33.66 36.41
CA LYS A 924 6.48 33.21 35.10
C LYS A 924 5.42 32.52 34.24
N GLU A 925 4.43 31.87 34.86
CA GLU A 925 3.50 30.92 34.22
C GLU A 925 2.03 31.37 34.22
N LEU A 926 1.39 31.41 33.05
CA LEU A 926 -0.03 31.73 32.92
C LEU A 926 -0.89 30.73 33.70
N LEU A 927 -1.88 31.23 34.43
CA LEU A 927 -2.89 30.39 35.07
C LEU A 927 -4.10 30.24 34.15
N LEU A 928 -4.24 29.05 33.57
CA LEU A 928 -5.37 28.64 32.73
C LEU A 928 -6.43 27.95 33.61
N ASP A 929 -7.60 28.56 33.77
CA ASP A 929 -8.78 27.92 34.33
C ASP A 929 -9.52 27.18 33.21
N TYR A 930 -9.51 25.84 33.22
CA TYR A 930 -10.29 24.98 32.35
C TYR A 930 -11.43 24.33 33.17
N GLN A 931 -12.66 24.81 32.99
CA GLN A 931 -13.85 24.29 33.68
C GLN A 931 -13.72 24.19 35.22
N GLY A 932 -13.01 25.12 35.87
CA GLY A 932 -12.76 25.12 37.32
C GLY A 932 -11.48 24.41 37.75
N GLN A 933 -10.71 23.84 36.80
CA GLN A 933 -9.39 23.27 37.05
C GLN A 933 -8.31 24.26 36.61
N ASN A 934 -7.44 24.63 37.54
CA ASN A 934 -6.31 25.51 37.26
C ASN A 934 -5.12 24.71 36.73
N VAL A 935 -4.57 25.15 35.60
CA VAL A 935 -3.40 24.60 34.94
C VAL A 935 -2.38 25.71 34.75
N GLU A 936 -1.15 25.50 35.21
CA GLU A 936 -0.03 26.39 34.95
C GLU A 936 0.57 26.08 33.58
N THR A 937 0.79 27.10 32.75
CA THR A 937 1.34 26.94 31.40
C THR A 937 2.17 28.14 30.98
N GLU A 938 3.08 27.97 30.02
CA GLU A 938 3.87 29.07 29.45
C GLU A 938 3.56 29.22 27.97
N SER A 939 3.33 30.46 27.52
CA SER A 939 3.23 30.77 26.10
C SER A 939 3.70 32.20 25.85
N ALA A 940 4.42 32.44 24.75
CA ALA A 940 4.85 33.78 24.35
C ALA A 940 3.69 34.67 23.88
N ARG A 941 2.60 34.06 23.39
CA ARG A 941 1.42 34.75 22.84
C ARG A 941 0.13 33.99 23.16
N TYR A 942 -0.97 34.72 23.25
CA TYR A 942 -2.31 34.15 23.27
C TYR A 942 -3.24 34.94 22.36
N ASP A 943 -4.21 34.27 21.75
CA ASP A 943 -5.18 34.89 20.86
C ASP A 943 -6.28 35.61 21.65
N ILE A 944 -6.72 36.75 21.15
CA ILE A 944 -7.85 37.50 21.70
C ILE A 944 -9.13 37.03 21.03
N LEU A 945 -9.99 36.35 21.80
CA LEU A 945 -11.21 35.74 21.28
C LEU A 945 -12.44 36.61 21.54
N GLU A 946 -13.18 36.91 20.47
CA GLU A 946 -14.56 37.37 20.52
C GLU A 946 -15.51 36.22 20.24
N VAL A 947 -16.29 35.85 21.24
CA VAL A 947 -17.18 34.69 21.18
C VAL A 947 -18.45 35.03 20.39
N ARG A 948 -18.78 34.20 19.39
CA ARG A 948 -19.95 34.35 18.50
C ARG A 948 -20.73 33.03 18.42
N GLY A 949 -21.42 32.69 19.51
CA GLY A 949 -22.22 31.46 19.60
C GLY A 949 -21.47 30.26 20.20
N ALA A 950 -20.13 30.30 20.25
CA ALA A 950 -19.36 29.32 21.01
C ALA A 950 -19.58 29.47 22.53
N LYS A 951 -19.39 28.37 23.27
CA LYS A 951 -19.33 28.33 24.73
C LYS A 951 -17.88 28.47 25.17
N VAL A 952 -17.60 29.35 26.14
CA VAL A 952 -16.27 29.43 26.77
C VAL A 952 -16.08 28.21 27.68
N LEU A 953 -14.99 27.47 27.47
CA LEU A 953 -14.59 26.33 28.30
C LEU A 953 -13.41 26.66 29.22
N GLY A 954 -12.54 27.58 28.81
CA GLY A 954 -11.38 27.95 29.62
C GLY A 954 -10.87 29.36 29.37
N LYS A 955 -10.20 29.91 30.39
CA LYS A 955 -9.75 31.30 30.45
C LYS A 955 -8.36 31.42 31.06
N ILE A 956 -7.59 32.42 30.64
CA ILE A 956 -6.44 32.88 31.41
C ILE A 956 -6.96 33.81 32.51
N VAL A 957 -6.68 33.49 33.77
CA VAL A 957 -7.17 34.25 34.95
C VAL A 957 -6.06 34.94 35.74
N SER A 958 -4.79 34.75 35.32
CA SER A 958 -3.63 35.35 35.98
C SER A 958 -3.28 36.77 35.51
N LEU A 959 -3.96 37.30 34.49
CA LEU A 959 -3.62 38.60 33.88
C LEU A 959 -4.46 39.76 34.46
N ASP A 960 -4.51 40.90 33.76
CA ASP A 960 -5.25 42.10 34.18
C ASP A 960 -6.77 41.88 34.22
N LYS A 961 -7.25 40.89 33.47
CA LYS A 961 -8.63 40.40 33.48
C LYS A 961 -8.64 38.94 33.00
N ASP A 962 -9.82 38.33 33.09
CA ASP A 962 -10.11 37.04 32.48
C ASP A 962 -10.11 37.14 30.95
N TYR A 963 -9.31 36.31 30.27
CA TYR A 963 -9.31 36.19 28.81
C TYR A 963 -9.85 34.82 28.40
N PRO A 964 -10.97 34.72 27.67
CA PRO A 964 -11.40 33.47 27.05
C PRO A 964 -10.34 32.98 26.07
N VAL A 965 -9.85 31.76 26.26
CA VAL A 965 -8.83 31.15 25.39
C VAL A 965 -9.18 29.74 24.95
N ILE A 966 -10.14 29.07 25.59
CA ILE A 966 -10.67 27.79 25.10
C ILE A 966 -12.17 27.95 24.89
N THR A 967 -12.64 27.69 23.68
CA THR A 967 -14.05 27.79 23.31
C THR A 967 -14.51 26.53 22.61
N SER A 968 -15.80 26.23 22.69
CA SER A 968 -16.42 25.12 21.97
C SER A 968 -17.73 25.52 21.32
N HIS A 969 -17.88 25.20 20.05
CA HIS A 969 -19.08 25.45 19.27
C HIS A 969 -19.67 24.15 18.75
N SER A 970 -20.98 23.97 18.93
CA SER A 970 -21.72 22.87 18.31
C SER A 970 -22.08 23.28 16.89
N TYR A 971 -21.61 22.52 15.91
CA TYR A 971 -21.80 22.85 14.50
C TYR A 971 -22.21 21.61 13.70
N GLY A 972 -23.41 21.65 13.12
CA GLY A 972 -24.07 20.44 12.59
C GLY A 972 -24.24 19.39 13.69
N LYS A 973 -23.73 18.18 13.48
CA LYS A 973 -23.78 17.08 14.47
C LYS A 973 -22.54 17.00 15.37
N GLY A 974 -21.48 17.75 15.05
CA GLY A 974 -20.19 17.65 15.71
C GLY A 974 -19.85 18.84 16.60
N GLN A 975 -18.56 18.94 16.94
CA GLN A 975 -18.03 19.92 17.88
C GLN A 975 -16.73 20.53 17.36
N ALA A 976 -16.63 21.85 17.38
CA ALA A 976 -15.40 22.59 17.06
C ALA A 976 -14.86 23.28 18.31
N ILE A 977 -13.60 23.02 18.67
CA ILE A 977 -12.93 23.56 19.86
C ILE A 977 -11.75 24.41 19.42
N TYR A 978 -11.77 25.70 19.77
CA TYR A 978 -10.64 26.59 19.52
C TYR A 978 -9.83 26.78 20.81
N VAL A 979 -8.51 26.64 20.70
CA VAL A 979 -7.53 26.87 21.77
C VAL A 979 -6.64 28.03 21.35
N GLY A 980 -6.83 29.21 21.94
CA GLY A 980 -6.07 30.44 21.70
C GLY A 980 -4.64 30.43 22.26
N LEU A 981 -4.07 29.24 22.48
CA LEU A 981 -2.69 29.00 22.87
C LEU A 981 -2.08 27.97 21.90
N PRO A 982 -0.74 27.98 21.70
CA PRO A 982 -0.09 26.94 20.92
C PRO A 982 -0.33 25.56 21.52
N ALA A 983 -0.28 24.51 20.70
CA ALA A 983 -0.36 23.15 21.18
C ALA A 983 0.79 22.85 22.16
N ASP A 984 0.42 22.48 23.37
CA ASP A 984 1.31 22.05 24.43
C ASP A 984 0.61 20.97 25.26
N ASN A 985 1.38 20.06 25.84
CA ASN A 985 0.84 18.94 26.62
C ASN A 985 0.05 19.41 27.84
N THR A 986 0.48 20.49 28.51
CA THR A 986 -0.25 21.06 29.67
C THR A 986 -1.61 21.60 29.27
N VAL A 987 -1.68 22.29 28.12
CA VAL A 987 -2.91 22.93 27.63
C VAL A 987 -3.89 21.89 27.05
N LEU A 988 -3.39 20.91 26.30
CA LEU A 988 -4.26 19.96 25.59
C LEU A 988 -4.68 18.76 26.43
N ASN A 989 -3.90 18.32 27.44
CA ASN A 989 -4.23 17.14 28.26
C ASN A 989 -5.66 17.17 28.83
N PRO A 990 -6.10 18.24 29.54
CA PRO A 990 -7.43 18.27 30.15
C PRO A 990 -8.56 18.14 29.12
N ILE A 991 -8.36 18.77 27.95
CA ILE A 991 -9.33 18.76 26.85
C ILE A 991 -9.40 17.36 26.22
N VAL A 992 -8.23 16.77 25.95
CA VAL A 992 -8.13 15.46 25.30
C VAL A 992 -8.66 14.36 26.22
N ASP A 993 -8.38 14.40 27.51
CA ASP A 993 -8.90 13.42 28.47
C ASP A 993 -10.43 13.44 28.54
N GLU A 994 -11.05 14.62 28.56
CA GLU A 994 -12.51 14.75 28.46
C GLU A 994 -13.06 14.16 27.15
N LEU A 995 -12.40 14.45 26.02
CA LEU A 995 -12.84 14.00 24.70
C LEU A 995 -12.65 12.51 24.47
N ILE A 996 -11.62 11.88 25.04
CA ILE A 996 -11.42 10.43 24.97
C ILE A 996 -12.64 9.71 25.55
N GLU A 997 -13.13 10.15 26.71
CA GLU A 997 -14.35 9.59 27.32
C GLU A 997 -15.59 9.91 26.49
N LYS A 998 -15.78 11.19 26.17
CA LYS A 998 -16.99 11.69 25.51
C LYS A 998 -17.20 11.07 24.12
N LEU A 999 -16.13 10.86 23.38
CA LEU A 999 -16.16 10.28 22.03
C LEU A 999 -15.97 8.77 22.05
N SER A 1000 -15.81 8.16 23.22
CA SER A 1000 -15.53 6.74 23.39
C SER A 1000 -14.36 6.30 22.51
N ILE A 1001 -13.26 7.05 22.56
CA ILE A 1001 -12.02 6.72 21.86
C ILE A 1001 -11.33 5.57 22.61
N LYS A 1002 -10.84 4.58 21.87
CA LYS A 1002 -10.14 3.43 22.42
C LYS A 1002 -8.86 3.88 23.12
N LYS A 1003 -8.82 3.69 24.44
CA LYS A 1003 -7.64 3.94 25.26
C LYS A 1003 -6.51 2.96 24.94
N GLY A 1004 -5.27 3.43 25.14
CA GLY A 1004 -4.09 2.57 25.12
C GLY A 1004 -4.09 1.55 26.27
N PRO A 1005 -3.17 0.57 26.25
CA PRO A 1005 -2.95 -0.33 27.38
C PRO A 1005 -2.69 0.43 28.68
N ASP A 1006 -3.34 -0.01 29.77
CA ASP A 1006 -3.10 0.49 31.11
C ASP A 1006 -1.80 -0.14 31.66
N VAL A 1007 -0.72 0.64 31.62
CA VAL A 1007 0.62 0.24 32.06
C VAL A 1007 1.25 1.37 32.90
N PRO A 1008 2.18 1.05 33.82
CA PRO A 1008 2.93 2.06 34.55
C PRO A 1008 3.54 3.14 33.67
N GLU A 1009 3.59 4.37 34.18
CA GLU A 1009 4.22 5.50 33.50
C GLU A 1009 5.66 5.19 33.08
N GLY A 1010 6.02 5.62 31.87
CA GLY A 1010 7.32 5.35 31.26
C GLY A 1010 7.42 4.01 30.53
N ILE A 1011 6.33 3.23 30.48
CA ILE A 1011 6.22 2.04 29.61
C ILE A 1011 5.47 2.42 28.33
N MET A 1012 6.13 2.25 27.18
CA MET A 1012 5.45 2.21 25.89
C MET A 1012 4.77 0.85 25.71
N ALA A 1013 3.53 0.82 25.24
CA ALA A 1013 2.79 -0.42 25.01
C ALA A 1013 1.81 -0.34 23.82
N ARG A 1014 1.62 -1.46 23.12
CA ARG A 1014 0.58 -1.63 22.09
C ARG A 1014 -0.02 -3.03 22.14
N LYS A 1015 -1.35 -3.11 22.03
CA LYS A 1015 -2.04 -4.38 21.77
C LYS A 1015 -1.83 -4.71 20.29
N ILE A 1016 -0.98 -5.70 20.00
CA ILE A 1016 -0.64 -6.09 18.64
C ILE A 1016 -1.84 -6.76 17.95
N ASP A 1017 -2.61 -7.52 18.72
CA ASP A 1017 -3.94 -8.03 18.38
C ASP A 1017 -4.79 -8.19 19.67
N ASP A 1018 -5.90 -8.92 19.59
CA ASP A 1018 -6.82 -9.12 20.73
C ASP A 1018 -6.17 -9.86 21.91
N ASN A 1019 -5.14 -10.68 21.64
CA ASN A 1019 -4.50 -11.55 22.63
C ASN A 1019 -3.03 -11.19 22.91
N HIS A 1020 -2.42 -10.25 22.19
CA HIS A 1020 -0.99 -9.97 22.32
C HIS A 1020 -0.68 -8.53 22.71
N LEU A 1021 0.19 -8.35 23.70
CA LEU A 1021 0.63 -7.05 24.20
C LEU A 1021 2.15 -6.93 24.11
N LEU A 1022 2.62 -5.94 23.33
CA LEU A 1022 4.02 -5.54 23.32
C LEU A 1022 4.23 -4.38 24.29
N MET A 1023 5.28 -4.46 25.11
CA MET A 1023 5.69 -3.44 26.07
C MET A 1023 7.17 -3.13 25.94
N LEU A 1024 7.56 -1.91 26.27
CA LEU A 1024 8.94 -1.45 26.35
C LEU A 1024 9.07 -0.46 27.51
N ASN A 1025 9.87 -0.81 28.52
CA ASN A 1025 10.15 0.09 29.64
C ASN A 1025 11.21 1.11 29.22
N LEU A 1026 10.82 2.38 29.06
CA LEU A 1026 11.76 3.44 28.67
C LEU A 1026 12.55 4.04 29.84
N THR A 1027 12.28 3.61 31.08
CA THR A 1027 12.87 4.18 32.30
C THR A 1027 14.18 3.47 32.68
N ASN A 1028 14.84 3.99 33.72
CA ASN A 1028 16.00 3.37 34.37
C ASN A 1028 15.65 2.52 35.60
N GLU A 1029 14.36 2.34 35.87
CA GLU A 1029 13.85 1.60 37.02
C GLU A 1029 13.11 0.36 36.55
N THR A 1030 13.17 -0.71 37.34
CA THR A 1030 12.27 -1.84 37.16
C THR A 1030 10.85 -1.38 37.45
N LYS A 1031 9.91 -1.68 36.56
CA LYS A 1031 8.49 -1.38 36.75
C LYS A 1031 7.72 -2.68 36.93
N GLU A 1032 6.88 -2.75 37.95
CA GLU A 1032 5.94 -3.86 38.11
C GLU A 1032 4.74 -3.64 37.19
N VAL A 1033 4.51 -4.57 36.27
CA VAL A 1033 3.36 -4.58 35.37
C VAL A 1033 2.32 -5.55 35.91
N LYS A 1034 1.12 -5.05 36.16
CA LYS A 1034 -0.04 -5.87 36.55
C LYS A 1034 -0.73 -6.41 35.31
N ILE A 1035 -1.15 -7.67 35.35
CA ILE A 1035 -1.83 -8.37 34.25
C ILE A 1035 -2.98 -9.18 34.80
N GLU A 1036 -4.04 -9.32 34.02
CA GLU A 1036 -5.17 -10.16 34.40
C GLU A 1036 -4.84 -11.64 34.12
N GLY A 1037 -4.95 -12.48 35.15
CA GLY A 1037 -4.79 -13.92 35.02
C GLY A 1037 -3.37 -14.39 34.68
N LYS A 1038 -3.30 -15.49 33.91
CA LYS A 1038 -2.05 -16.13 33.50
C LYS A 1038 -1.69 -15.67 32.09
N THR A 1039 -0.46 -15.23 31.88
CA THR A 1039 0.03 -14.86 30.55
C THR A 1039 1.32 -15.61 30.23
N TYR A 1040 1.70 -15.64 28.96
CA TYR A 1040 2.92 -16.27 28.49
C TYR A 1040 3.81 -15.26 27.77
N SER A 1041 5.04 -15.09 28.22
CA SER A 1041 6.07 -14.31 27.50
C SER A 1041 6.57 -15.12 26.31
N ILE A 1042 6.27 -14.63 25.11
CA ILE A 1042 6.75 -15.19 23.84
C ILE A 1042 8.25 -14.92 23.69
N LEU A 1043 8.71 -13.76 24.17
CA LEU A 1043 10.10 -13.36 24.03
C LEU A 1043 11.05 -14.23 24.89
N HIS A 1044 10.63 -14.50 26.12
CA HIS A 1044 11.43 -15.16 27.16
C HIS A 1044 10.97 -16.58 27.50
N ASN A 1045 9.92 -17.10 26.86
CA ASN A 1045 9.38 -18.44 27.05
C ASN A 1045 9.03 -18.78 28.51
N LYS A 1046 8.37 -17.88 29.23
CA LYS A 1046 8.00 -18.07 30.64
C LYS A 1046 6.56 -17.63 30.92
N ASN A 1047 5.93 -18.24 31.91
CA ASN A 1047 4.58 -17.86 32.34
C ASN A 1047 4.64 -16.80 33.42
N TYR A 1048 3.68 -15.87 33.39
CA TYR A 1048 3.41 -14.92 34.46
C TYR A 1048 2.02 -15.15 35.05
N ASN A 1049 1.81 -14.68 36.28
CA ASN A 1049 0.53 -14.80 36.97
C ASN A 1049 0.29 -13.55 37.82
N GLY A 1050 -0.70 -12.74 37.45
CA GLY A 1050 -1.11 -11.52 38.17
C GLY A 1050 -0.19 -10.30 38.00
N SER A 1051 1.13 -10.47 38.09
CA SER A 1051 2.09 -9.40 37.80
C SER A 1051 3.46 -9.94 37.37
N PHE A 1052 4.29 -9.07 36.81
CA PHE A 1052 5.71 -9.35 36.56
C PHE A 1052 6.53 -8.05 36.59
N ASN A 1053 7.84 -8.20 36.78
CA ASN A 1053 8.78 -7.07 36.78
C ASN A 1053 9.39 -6.90 35.39
N LEU A 1054 9.18 -5.72 34.77
CA LEU A 1054 9.81 -5.33 33.52
C LEU A 1054 11.06 -4.49 33.81
N ALA A 1055 12.22 -5.05 33.48
CA ALA A 1055 13.52 -4.43 33.74
C ALA A 1055 13.73 -3.14 32.93
N PRO A 1056 14.66 -2.25 33.36
CA PRO A 1056 14.96 -1.00 32.66
C PRO A 1056 15.38 -1.20 31.19
N GLN A 1057 14.82 -0.43 30.27
CA GLN A 1057 15.12 -0.48 28.83
C GLN A 1057 14.87 -1.83 28.15
N GLU A 1058 14.16 -2.74 28.81
CA GLU A 1058 13.83 -4.05 28.26
C GLU A 1058 12.41 -4.06 27.66
N PRO A 1059 12.23 -4.72 26.50
CA PRO A 1059 10.94 -5.05 25.94
C PRO A 1059 10.39 -6.33 26.57
N GLU A 1060 9.08 -6.50 26.44
CA GLU A 1060 8.39 -7.75 26.74
C GLU A 1060 7.23 -7.93 25.77
N PHE A 1061 6.99 -9.17 25.35
CA PHE A 1061 5.89 -9.52 24.46
C PHE A 1061 5.12 -10.71 25.01
N ILE A 1062 3.89 -10.45 25.46
CA ILE A 1062 3.06 -11.45 26.13
C ILE A 1062 1.82 -11.81 25.33
N GLU A 1063 1.44 -13.09 25.43
CA GLU A 1063 0.12 -13.62 25.08
C GLU A 1063 -0.77 -13.60 26.32
N LEU A 1064 -1.89 -12.89 26.22
CA LEU A 1064 -2.98 -12.83 27.18
C LEU A 1064 -3.83 -14.10 27.01
N LYS A 1065 -3.88 -14.96 28.03
CA LYS A 1065 -4.76 -16.14 28.00
C LYS A 1065 -6.11 -15.73 28.56
N ASN A 1066 -7.14 -15.83 27.72
CA ASN A 1066 -8.53 -15.69 28.12
C ASN A 1066 -8.96 -16.77 29.12
#